data_AF-A0A5E4JHN6-F1
#
_entry.id   AF-A0A5E4JHN6-F1
#
_cell.length_a   1.000
_cell.length_b   1.000
_cell.length_c   1.000
_cell.angle_alpha   90.00
_cell.angle_beta   90.00
_cell.angle_gamma   90.00
#
_symmetry.space_group_name_H-M   'P 1'
#
loop_
_entity.id
_entity.type
_entity.pdbx_description
1 polymer ?
#
loop_
_entity_poly.entity_id
_entity_poly.type
_entity_poly.pdbx_seq_one_letter_code
_entity_poly.pdbx_strand_id
1 'polypeptide(L)'
;MCGIIGFVDYPNSRRLAEKGLEKIAYRGADSSKILHFGQITFGHNLHAIIDFVEQPLVSEKGLMVINCEIYNWLEIGKFNSIYANNDSELAAKYLDKVVLNGEEEFVEAVNKFDGDYAFAYYSKRLRKLFLARDVVGVKPLVYYFDEKNGRFAFASEKKALNVSEIDAVHLNPRKILVFDVEAKQISFIDREITPKKVAKPLPEIKSALIESVKKRAPHKHFALLFSGGLDSSILSKVLNDLKKKGRYNGFFACISDPDSNFAEPKDLASARSAAKSLGLELFVRKVTLSELEHELPHIISLIESSDPIRVAVASTIYFATKEIHSHGIKVVLSGLGADELFAGYDRFKNSNDINGDCYSYFIKMYENDLYFEDIICMKNNLELRVPFLDIEFAQKALGLNAKYKIGKIGKTIVNKKILREIAIDVGLDKEIALRPKKAAQYGSNFDKAIESLAKKHGFKSKADYLNSLIKKCASVTAEGMVTKGAQRNIPIAALLSTGKDSLYALYLMQKQGYDIRCLITIESKNKDSFMFHTPTVELAKLQAKALGKRLVVVRTKGEKEKELKELEKGIMVAKKIFGIEGVCSGALFSNYQRQRIERVCEHLGVRHFAPLWHMNQEQYMRQLIPAGFKFLISKIACYGMDREWLGKRIDEEAIDALVALGKKYGINVAGEGGEYETLVTDMPLFRQKLRVSFSKKMSNEFTGEIDVKVAALDRK
;
A
#
# COMPACT_ATOMS: atom_id res chain seq x y z
N MET A 1 -17.53 10.34 8.00
CA MET A 1 -17.56 9.26 9.01
C MET A 1 -16.78 9.63 10.27
N CYS A 2 -16.89 8.78 11.28
CA CYS A 2 -16.49 9.04 12.65
C CYS A 2 -14.97 8.92 12.90
N GLY A 3 -14.51 9.55 13.97
CA GLY A 3 -13.18 9.40 14.54
C GLY A 3 -13.29 8.68 15.88
N ILE A 4 -12.54 7.59 16.07
CA ILE A 4 -12.47 6.88 17.35
C ILE A 4 -11.08 7.02 17.97
N ILE A 5 -11.03 7.11 19.29
CA ILE A 5 -9.79 7.12 20.07
C ILE A 5 -9.99 6.41 21.40
N GLY A 6 -8.94 5.80 21.93
CA GLY A 6 -8.97 5.32 23.30
C GLY A 6 -7.60 5.09 23.90
N PHE A 7 -7.58 5.12 25.23
CA PHE A 7 -6.40 4.98 26.07
C PHE A 7 -6.72 4.09 27.26
N VAL A 8 -5.78 3.20 27.62
CA VAL A 8 -5.85 2.34 28.80
C VAL A 8 -4.57 2.54 29.62
N ASP A 9 -4.74 2.78 30.92
CA ASP A 9 -3.63 3.01 31.88
C ASP A 9 -2.72 4.22 31.57
N TYR A 10 -3.22 5.19 30.81
CA TYR A 10 -2.53 6.45 30.57
C TYR A 10 -2.86 7.50 31.64
N PRO A 11 -1.86 8.19 32.21
CA PRO A 11 -2.11 9.38 33.01
C PRO A 11 -2.67 10.50 32.11
N ASN A 12 -3.64 11.26 32.60
CA ASN A 12 -4.31 12.33 31.84
C ASN A 12 -4.94 11.85 30.52
N SER A 13 -5.38 10.58 30.48
CA SER A 13 -6.01 9.95 29.31
C SER A 13 -7.15 10.78 28.71
N ARG A 14 -7.95 11.45 29.53
CA ARG A 14 -8.99 12.39 29.07
C ARG A 14 -8.43 13.53 28.23
N ARG A 15 -7.39 14.23 28.72
CA ARG A 15 -6.74 15.34 28.00
C ARG A 15 -6.05 14.85 26.71
N LEU A 16 -5.49 13.65 26.73
CA LEU A 16 -4.92 13.03 25.53
C LEU A 16 -6.00 12.75 24.49
N ALA A 17 -7.16 12.22 24.92
CA ALA A 17 -8.32 12.00 24.06
C ALA A 17 -8.88 13.31 23.49
N GLU A 18 -9.01 14.37 24.30
CA GLU A 18 -9.46 15.71 23.86
C GLU A 18 -8.56 16.24 22.73
N LYS A 19 -7.25 16.35 22.99
CA LYS A 19 -6.29 16.82 21.97
C LYS A 19 -6.24 15.92 20.74
N GLY A 20 -6.43 14.62 20.94
CA GLY A 20 -6.46 13.64 19.86
C GLY A 20 -7.66 13.83 18.94
N LEU A 21 -8.86 13.96 19.52
CA LEU A 21 -10.10 14.23 18.80
C LEU A 21 -10.07 15.58 18.09
N GLU A 22 -9.47 16.63 18.67
CA GLU A 22 -9.28 17.93 18.02
C GLU A 22 -8.49 17.80 16.70
N LYS A 23 -7.41 17.00 16.70
CA LYS A 23 -6.58 16.78 15.49
C LYS A 23 -7.32 16.03 14.38
N ILE A 24 -8.33 15.26 14.71
CA ILE A 24 -9.19 14.53 13.78
C ILE A 24 -10.63 15.03 13.81
N ALA A 25 -10.85 16.30 14.18
CA ALA A 25 -12.19 16.90 14.26
C ALA A 25 -12.93 16.91 12.93
N TYR A 26 -12.21 16.81 11.80
CA TYR A 26 -12.82 16.64 10.48
C TYR A 26 -13.46 15.25 10.29
N ARG A 27 -13.10 14.24 11.10
CA ARG A 27 -13.74 12.91 11.10
C ARG A 27 -15.02 12.89 11.94
N GLY A 28 -15.95 13.79 11.64
CA GLY A 28 -17.21 13.91 12.38
C GLY A 28 -17.34 15.22 13.13
N ALA A 29 -18.17 16.09 12.57
CA ALA A 29 -18.47 17.41 13.11
C ALA A 29 -19.82 17.46 13.85
N ASP A 30 -20.57 16.36 13.88
CA ASP A 30 -21.95 16.35 14.39
C ASP A 30 -22.01 16.22 15.92
N SER A 31 -21.06 15.52 16.55
CA SER A 31 -20.89 15.46 18.01
C SER A 31 -19.46 15.04 18.36
N SER A 32 -18.97 15.42 19.54
CA SER A 32 -17.70 14.94 20.10
C SER A 32 -17.88 14.64 21.58
N LYS A 33 -17.54 13.42 22.00
CA LYS A 33 -17.73 12.97 23.38
C LYS A 33 -16.62 12.05 23.84
N ILE A 34 -16.28 12.17 25.12
CA ILE A 34 -15.29 11.35 25.80
C ILE A 34 -15.94 10.72 27.03
N LEU A 35 -15.72 9.43 27.19
CA LEU A 35 -16.11 8.67 28.37
C LEU A 35 -14.86 8.13 29.06
N HIS A 36 -14.82 8.30 30.38
CA HIS A 36 -13.81 7.71 31.24
C HIS A 36 -14.47 6.65 32.13
N PHE A 37 -13.94 5.43 32.13
CA PHE A 37 -14.43 4.29 32.90
C PHE A 37 -13.26 3.49 33.49
N GLY A 38 -13.02 3.64 34.79
CA GLY A 38 -11.86 3.03 35.45
C GLY A 38 -10.55 3.48 34.80
N GLN A 39 -9.71 2.53 34.38
CA GLN A 39 -8.46 2.82 33.66
C GLN A 39 -8.63 3.06 32.15
N ILE A 40 -9.86 3.01 31.63
CA ILE A 40 -10.17 3.10 30.20
C ILE A 40 -10.77 4.47 29.88
N THR A 41 -10.31 5.09 28.79
CA THR A 41 -10.90 6.30 28.22
C THR A 41 -11.17 6.10 26.76
N PHE A 42 -12.43 6.26 26.34
CA PHE A 42 -12.82 6.26 24.94
C PHE A 42 -13.31 7.64 24.53
N GLY A 43 -12.97 8.04 23.31
CA GLY A 43 -13.44 9.26 22.68
C GLY A 43 -13.99 8.98 21.28
N HIS A 44 -14.96 9.79 20.87
CA HIS A 44 -15.61 9.66 19.57
C HIS A 44 -15.95 11.03 19.00
N ASN A 45 -15.67 11.21 17.71
CA ASN A 45 -16.22 12.27 16.86
C ASN A 45 -17.26 11.63 15.93
N LEU A 46 -18.51 12.09 16.00
CA LEU A 46 -19.63 11.51 15.26
C LEU A 46 -19.84 12.21 13.91
N HIS A 47 -20.03 11.40 12.89
CA HIS A 47 -20.57 11.81 11.60
C HIS A 47 -21.83 10.98 11.32
N ALA A 48 -22.99 11.57 11.58
CA ALA A 48 -24.28 10.89 11.49
C ALA A 48 -24.72 10.73 10.01
N ILE A 49 -24.77 9.47 9.57
CA ILE A 49 -25.32 9.05 8.26
C ILE A 49 -26.70 8.41 8.43
N ILE A 50 -26.77 7.36 9.27
CA ILE A 50 -27.99 6.64 9.66
C ILE A 50 -28.37 7.04 11.07
N ASP A 51 -29.32 7.97 11.17
CA ASP A 51 -29.83 8.56 12.41
C ASP A 51 -28.73 9.07 13.36
N PHE A 52 -29.15 9.72 14.44
CA PHE A 52 -28.20 10.26 15.42
C PHE A 52 -28.12 9.34 16.63
N VAL A 53 -27.00 8.63 16.77
CA VAL A 53 -26.67 7.86 17.98
C VAL A 53 -25.32 8.33 18.48
N GLU A 54 -25.33 8.95 19.66
CA GLU A 54 -24.12 9.46 20.31
C GLU A 54 -23.24 8.30 20.83
N GLN A 55 -21.93 8.42 20.65
CA GLN A 55 -20.94 7.45 21.13
C GLN A 55 -19.91 8.15 22.04
N PRO A 56 -19.22 7.46 22.96
CA PRO A 56 -19.16 6.00 23.18
C PRO A 56 -20.49 5.35 23.57
N LEU A 57 -20.75 4.14 23.05
CA LEU A 57 -21.92 3.32 23.36
C LEU A 57 -21.66 2.55 24.67
N VAL A 58 -22.53 2.73 25.67
CA VAL A 58 -22.37 2.16 27.00
C VAL A 58 -23.49 1.17 27.29
N SER A 59 -23.13 0.01 27.83
CA SER A 59 -24.10 -0.96 28.36
C SER A 59 -23.66 -1.49 29.73
N GLU A 60 -24.51 -2.31 30.35
CA GLU A 60 -24.15 -3.04 31.57
C GLU A 60 -22.98 -4.01 31.34
N LYS A 61 -22.80 -4.50 30.10
CA LYS A 61 -21.84 -5.56 29.76
C LYS A 61 -20.53 -5.03 29.20
N GLY A 62 -20.56 -3.85 28.58
CA GLY A 62 -19.39 -3.34 27.88
C GLY A 62 -19.43 -1.86 27.56
N LEU A 63 -18.38 -1.43 26.87
CA LEU A 63 -18.18 -0.09 26.34
C LEU A 63 -17.68 -0.21 24.90
N MET A 64 -18.22 0.57 23.97
CA MET A 64 -17.84 0.50 22.56
C MET A 64 -17.69 1.87 21.93
N VAL A 65 -16.69 2.00 21.05
CA VAL A 65 -16.61 3.06 20.05
C VAL A 65 -16.46 2.42 18.68
N ILE A 66 -17.22 2.90 17.71
CA ILE A 66 -17.25 2.33 16.37
C ILE A 66 -17.38 3.41 15.30
N ASN A 67 -16.60 3.25 14.25
CA ASN A 67 -16.77 3.91 12.96
C ASN A 67 -17.22 2.83 11.97
N CYS A 68 -18.49 2.84 11.54
CA CYS A 68 -19.03 1.79 10.69
C CYS A 68 -20.07 2.26 9.68
N GLU A 69 -20.24 1.41 8.67
CA GLU A 69 -21.47 1.17 7.94
C GLU A 69 -21.63 -0.35 7.83
N ILE A 70 -22.57 -0.95 8.57
CA ILE A 70 -22.86 -2.40 8.51
C ILE A 70 -24.10 -2.62 7.65
N TYR A 71 -23.92 -3.09 6.41
CA TYR A 71 -24.99 -3.19 5.42
C TYR A 71 -26.06 -4.24 5.77
N ASN A 72 -25.69 -5.31 6.48
CA ASN A 72 -26.61 -6.38 6.90
C ASN A 72 -27.16 -6.20 8.33
N TRP A 73 -27.08 -5.00 8.90
CA TRP A 73 -27.45 -4.76 10.31
C TRP A 73 -28.92 -5.12 10.62
N LEU A 74 -29.85 -4.79 9.71
CA LEU A 74 -31.27 -5.14 9.86
C LEU A 74 -31.51 -6.65 9.86
N GLU A 75 -30.76 -7.40 9.06
CA GLU A 75 -30.86 -8.86 9.01
C GLU A 75 -30.37 -9.46 10.32
N ILE A 76 -29.21 -9.01 10.81
CA ILE A 76 -28.67 -9.43 12.11
C ILE A 76 -29.67 -9.12 13.22
N GLY A 77 -30.28 -7.93 13.22
CA GLY A 77 -31.29 -7.53 14.20
C GLY A 77 -32.50 -8.45 14.20
N LYS A 78 -33.04 -8.74 13.02
CA LYS A 78 -34.17 -9.66 12.86
C LYS A 78 -33.84 -11.07 13.36
N PHE A 79 -32.73 -11.65 12.94
CA PHE A 79 -32.34 -13.02 13.32
C PHE A 79 -32.04 -13.17 14.82
N ASN A 80 -31.58 -12.10 15.47
CA ASN A 80 -31.19 -12.14 16.88
C ASN A 80 -32.22 -11.51 17.83
N SER A 81 -33.36 -11.04 17.30
CA SER A 81 -34.39 -10.30 18.05
C SER A 81 -33.82 -9.08 18.78
N ILE A 82 -33.01 -8.28 18.07
CA ILE A 82 -32.38 -7.06 18.58
C ILE A 82 -32.98 -5.86 17.85
N TYR A 83 -33.57 -4.95 18.62
CA TYR A 83 -33.99 -3.63 18.13
C TYR A 83 -32.87 -2.60 18.36
N ALA A 84 -32.56 -1.83 17.33
CA ALA A 84 -31.58 -0.76 17.35
C ALA A 84 -32.01 0.35 16.37
N ASN A 85 -31.63 1.59 16.68
CA ASN A 85 -31.96 2.74 15.85
C ASN A 85 -31.03 2.84 14.63
N ASN A 86 -29.79 2.38 14.75
CA ASN A 86 -28.86 2.28 13.63
C ASN A 86 -27.92 1.08 13.75
N ASP A 87 -27.04 0.96 12.75
CA ASP A 87 -26.08 -0.11 12.61
C ASP A 87 -25.04 -0.13 13.75
N SER A 88 -24.58 1.02 14.22
CA SER A 88 -23.64 1.13 15.34
C SER A 88 -24.22 0.64 16.66
N GLU A 89 -25.46 1.01 16.96
CA GLU A 89 -26.17 0.55 18.16
C GLU A 89 -26.46 -0.96 18.06
N LEU A 90 -26.84 -1.43 16.87
CA LEU A 90 -27.04 -2.85 16.63
C LEU A 90 -25.75 -3.64 16.89
N ALA A 91 -24.61 -3.18 16.36
CA ALA A 91 -23.33 -3.83 16.57
C ALA A 91 -23.01 -3.97 18.06
N ALA A 92 -23.17 -2.88 18.83
CA ALA A 92 -22.94 -2.91 20.27
C ALA A 92 -23.86 -3.91 20.99
N LYS A 93 -25.18 -3.86 20.74
CA LYS A 93 -26.15 -4.77 21.36
C LYS A 93 -25.91 -6.23 20.97
N TYR A 94 -25.50 -6.49 19.74
CA TYR A 94 -25.21 -7.83 19.26
C TYR A 94 -23.95 -8.40 19.93
N LEU A 95 -22.86 -7.61 19.97
CA LEU A 95 -21.61 -8.00 20.65
C LEU A 95 -21.80 -8.20 22.16
N ASP A 96 -22.59 -7.34 22.80
CA ASP A 96 -23.02 -7.48 24.20
C ASP A 96 -23.75 -8.81 24.46
N LYS A 97 -24.56 -9.28 23.50
CA LYS A 97 -25.31 -10.54 23.64
C LYS A 97 -24.35 -11.74 23.57
N VAL A 98 -23.45 -11.76 22.59
CA VAL A 98 -22.59 -12.93 22.29
C VAL A 98 -21.36 -13.03 23.20
N VAL A 99 -20.81 -11.91 23.69
CA VAL A 99 -19.61 -11.92 24.54
C VAL A 99 -19.81 -12.69 25.86
N LEU A 100 -21.06 -12.93 26.25
CA LEU A 100 -21.41 -13.73 27.42
C LEU A 100 -21.04 -15.22 27.25
N ASN A 101 -20.91 -15.68 26.00
CA ASN A 101 -20.61 -17.08 25.69
C ASN A 101 -19.10 -17.34 25.63
N GLY A 102 -18.30 -16.34 25.23
CA GLY A 102 -16.86 -16.50 25.15
C GLY A 102 -16.20 -15.58 24.14
N GLU A 103 -14.89 -15.73 24.00
CA GLU A 103 -14.07 -15.04 22.99
C GLU A 103 -14.32 -15.60 21.58
N GLU A 104 -14.58 -16.90 21.47
CA GLU A 104 -14.83 -17.58 20.19
C GLU A 104 -16.13 -17.09 19.53
N GLU A 105 -17.24 -17.08 20.28
CA GLU A 105 -18.53 -16.57 19.79
C GLU A 105 -18.49 -15.07 19.49
N PHE A 106 -17.66 -14.31 20.20
CA PHE A 106 -17.43 -12.90 19.88
C PHE A 106 -16.79 -12.75 18.50
N VAL A 107 -15.76 -13.55 18.20
CA VAL A 107 -15.09 -13.54 16.89
C VAL A 107 -16.05 -13.97 15.77
N GLU A 108 -16.83 -15.03 15.99
CA GLU A 108 -17.83 -15.46 15.02
C GLU A 108 -18.87 -14.37 14.73
N ALA A 109 -19.31 -13.65 15.75
CA ALA A 109 -20.24 -12.54 15.60
C ALA A 109 -19.64 -11.39 14.79
N VAL A 110 -18.38 -11.03 15.03
CA VAL A 110 -17.67 -10.02 14.23
C VAL A 110 -17.56 -10.44 12.77
N ASN A 111 -17.33 -11.73 12.50
CA ASN A 111 -17.25 -12.27 11.14
C ASN A 111 -18.59 -12.29 10.39
N LYS A 112 -19.73 -12.08 11.08
CA LYS A 112 -21.06 -11.93 10.46
C LYS A 112 -21.35 -10.51 9.98
N PHE A 113 -20.55 -9.51 10.37
CA PHE A 113 -20.72 -8.16 9.88
C PHE A 113 -20.32 -8.04 8.40
N ASP A 114 -21.29 -7.72 7.55
CA ASP A 114 -21.08 -7.34 6.16
C ASP A 114 -21.09 -5.81 6.08
N GLY A 115 -19.90 -5.22 6.11
CA GLY A 115 -19.78 -3.78 6.29
C GLY A 115 -18.35 -3.29 6.25
N ASP A 116 -18.23 -1.97 6.28
CA ASP A 116 -16.96 -1.27 6.39
C ASP A 116 -16.91 -0.71 7.81
N TYR A 117 -16.05 -1.24 8.69
CA TYR A 117 -16.05 -0.88 10.11
C TYR A 117 -14.67 -0.88 10.75
N ALA A 118 -14.51 -0.09 11.81
CA ALA A 118 -13.41 -0.17 12.76
C ALA A 118 -13.96 0.14 14.15
N PHE A 119 -13.67 -0.71 15.14
CA PHE A 119 -14.18 -0.51 16.49
C PHE A 119 -13.20 -0.93 17.57
N ALA A 120 -13.47 -0.45 18.78
CA ALA A 120 -12.94 -0.98 20.01
C ALA A 120 -14.10 -1.29 20.96
N TYR A 121 -14.12 -2.52 21.50
CA TYR A 121 -15.15 -3.02 22.40
C TYR A 121 -14.50 -3.56 23.67
N TYR A 122 -14.80 -2.97 24.82
CA TYR A 122 -14.37 -3.45 26.12
C TYR A 122 -15.46 -4.30 26.76
N SER A 123 -15.13 -5.54 27.10
CA SER A 123 -16.00 -6.45 27.86
C SER A 123 -15.71 -6.32 29.35
N LYS A 124 -16.71 -5.92 30.14
CA LYS A 124 -16.58 -5.86 31.61
C LYS A 124 -16.45 -7.25 32.22
N ARG A 125 -17.13 -8.25 31.64
CA ARG A 125 -17.07 -9.66 32.09
C ARG A 125 -15.71 -10.28 31.84
N LEU A 126 -15.19 -10.14 30.61
CA LEU A 126 -13.92 -10.76 30.23
C LEU A 126 -12.71 -9.93 30.65
N ARG A 127 -12.90 -8.67 31.05
CA ARG A 127 -11.83 -7.69 31.31
C ARG A 127 -10.87 -7.54 30.12
N LYS A 128 -11.40 -7.71 28.91
CA LYS A 128 -10.65 -7.66 27.65
C LYS A 128 -11.18 -6.55 26.75
N LEU A 129 -10.25 -5.89 26.07
CA LEU A 129 -10.50 -4.90 25.03
C LEU A 129 -10.24 -5.52 23.65
N PHE A 130 -11.28 -5.60 22.82
CA PHE A 130 -11.24 -6.15 21.48
C PHE A 130 -11.20 -5.02 20.46
N LEU A 131 -10.21 -5.03 19.57
CA LEU A 131 -10.13 -4.13 18.42
C LEU A 131 -10.27 -4.95 17.15
N ALA A 132 -11.17 -4.52 16.27
CA ALA A 132 -11.35 -5.15 14.97
C ALA A 132 -11.68 -4.12 13.90
N ARG A 133 -11.38 -4.51 12.66
CA ARG A 133 -11.75 -3.79 11.43
C ARG A 133 -12.55 -4.70 10.51
N ASP A 134 -13.16 -4.16 9.47
CA ASP A 134 -13.58 -4.95 8.32
C ASP A 134 -12.37 -5.70 7.75
N VAL A 135 -12.58 -6.92 7.25
CA VAL A 135 -11.48 -7.84 6.92
C VAL A 135 -10.63 -7.35 5.73
N VAL A 136 -11.15 -6.43 4.92
CA VAL A 136 -10.44 -5.78 3.81
C VAL A 136 -9.57 -4.63 4.31
N GLY A 137 -10.04 -3.92 5.33
CA GLY A 137 -9.37 -2.78 5.96
C GLY A 137 -9.77 -1.43 5.34
N VAL A 138 -11.04 -1.25 4.97
CA VAL A 138 -11.58 0.02 4.46
C VAL A 138 -11.50 1.09 5.53
N LYS A 139 -11.99 0.84 6.76
CA LYS A 139 -11.90 1.85 7.84
C LYS A 139 -10.55 1.74 8.55
N PRO A 140 -9.82 2.84 8.77
CA PRO A 140 -8.51 2.78 9.42
C PRO A 140 -8.62 2.61 10.94
N LEU A 141 -7.68 1.85 11.50
CA LEU A 141 -7.46 1.74 12.94
C LEU A 141 -5.98 1.51 13.19
N VAL A 142 -5.41 2.31 14.07
CA VAL A 142 -4.03 2.19 14.53
C VAL A 142 -4.02 1.95 16.04
N TYR A 143 -2.99 1.29 16.51
CA TYR A 143 -2.79 1.05 17.94
C TYR A 143 -1.32 1.23 18.32
N TYR A 144 -1.10 1.38 19.62
CA TYR A 144 0.21 1.38 20.25
C TYR A 144 0.12 0.67 21.59
N PHE A 145 1.16 -0.13 21.87
CA PHE A 145 1.28 -0.85 23.12
C PHE A 145 2.67 -0.60 23.72
N ASP A 146 2.70 -0.04 24.92
CA ASP A 146 3.90 0.14 25.73
C ASP A 146 4.00 -1.04 26.69
N GLU A 147 4.74 -2.07 26.28
CA GLU A 147 4.99 -3.28 27.09
C GLU A 147 5.61 -2.97 28.45
N LYS A 148 6.45 -1.93 28.55
CA LYS A 148 7.20 -1.61 29.77
C LYS A 148 6.28 -1.10 30.86
N ASN A 149 5.32 -0.24 30.50
CA ASN A 149 4.38 0.36 31.44
C ASN A 149 2.98 -0.30 31.38
N GLY A 150 2.79 -1.27 30.48
CA GLY A 150 1.53 -1.94 30.21
C GLY A 150 0.41 -0.98 29.78
N ARG A 151 0.76 0.04 28.99
CA ARG A 151 -0.19 1.06 28.51
C ARG A 151 -0.63 0.77 27.08
N PHE A 152 -1.91 0.95 26.80
CA PHE A 152 -2.47 0.67 25.47
C PHE A 152 -3.22 1.88 24.91
N ALA A 153 -3.05 2.16 23.63
CA ALA A 153 -3.75 3.26 22.97
C ALA A 153 -4.18 2.86 21.54
N PHE A 154 -5.28 3.43 21.06
CA PHE A 154 -5.75 3.24 19.69
C PHE A 154 -6.44 4.48 19.16
N ALA A 155 -6.46 4.64 17.83
CA ALA A 155 -7.19 5.71 17.17
C ALA A 155 -7.50 5.38 15.70
N SER A 156 -8.40 6.13 15.07
CA SER A 156 -8.60 6.06 13.62
C SER A 156 -7.35 6.47 12.82
N GLU A 157 -6.57 7.42 13.32
CA GLU A 157 -5.37 7.94 12.64
C GLU A 157 -4.19 8.13 13.60
N LYS A 158 -2.95 7.96 13.11
CA LYS A 158 -1.74 8.04 13.93
C LYS A 158 -1.58 9.36 14.66
N LYS A 159 -1.82 10.47 13.95
CA LYS A 159 -1.68 11.82 14.50
C LYS A 159 -2.59 12.11 15.70
N ALA A 160 -3.71 11.38 15.84
CA ALA A 160 -4.65 11.52 16.94
C ALA A 160 -4.09 11.01 18.27
N LEU A 161 -3.15 10.06 18.26
CA LEU A 161 -2.59 9.54 19.50
C LEU A 161 -1.75 10.59 20.25
N ASN A 162 -1.23 11.61 19.56
CA ASN A 162 -0.57 12.79 20.14
C ASN A 162 0.45 12.51 21.26
N VAL A 163 1.12 11.37 21.22
CA VAL A 163 2.21 11.04 22.13
C VAL A 163 3.50 11.12 21.33
N SER A 164 4.39 12.02 21.74
CA SER A 164 5.63 12.40 21.05
C SER A 164 6.63 11.26 20.81
N GLU A 165 6.36 10.06 21.32
CA GLU A 165 7.25 8.89 21.29
C GLU A 165 6.59 7.61 20.75
N ILE A 166 5.32 7.67 20.30
CA ILE A 166 4.57 6.49 19.87
C ILE A 166 4.87 6.12 18.41
N ASP A 167 5.34 4.90 18.18
CA ASP A 167 5.32 4.25 16.87
C ASP A 167 4.01 3.46 16.70
N ALA A 168 2.94 4.16 16.30
CA ALA A 168 1.64 3.55 16.13
C ALA A 168 1.60 2.66 14.87
N VAL A 169 1.10 1.44 15.05
CA VAL A 169 1.02 0.43 14.01
C VAL A 169 -0.40 0.36 13.47
N HIS A 170 -0.56 0.18 12.16
CA HIS A 170 -1.88 -0.12 11.58
C HIS A 170 -2.31 -1.51 12.04
N LEU A 171 -3.52 -1.63 12.59
CA LEU A 171 -4.09 -2.94 12.87
C LEU A 171 -4.33 -3.65 11.54
N ASN A 172 -3.66 -4.79 11.34
CA ASN A 172 -3.89 -5.65 10.17
C ASN A 172 -5.36 -6.08 10.18
N PRO A 173 -6.14 -5.82 9.11
CA PRO A 173 -7.57 -6.09 9.10
C PRO A 173 -7.92 -7.58 9.20
N ARG A 174 -6.96 -8.47 9.00
CA ARG A 174 -7.13 -9.92 9.19
C ARG A 174 -6.76 -10.37 10.61
N LYS A 175 -6.61 -9.44 11.55
CA LYS A 175 -6.40 -9.75 12.96
C LYS A 175 -7.43 -9.03 13.82
N ILE A 176 -7.95 -9.72 14.82
CA ILE A 176 -8.62 -9.09 15.96
C ILE A 176 -7.56 -8.97 17.05
N LEU A 177 -7.31 -7.75 17.50
CA LEU A 177 -6.40 -7.51 18.62
C LEU A 177 -7.18 -7.63 19.91
N VAL A 178 -6.66 -8.41 20.84
CA VAL A 178 -7.19 -8.56 22.20
C VAL A 178 -6.17 -7.98 23.17
N PHE A 179 -6.55 -6.94 23.91
CA PHE A 179 -5.76 -6.42 25.01
C PHE A 179 -6.39 -6.87 26.32
N ASP A 180 -5.67 -7.70 27.05
CA ASP A 180 -6.04 -8.11 28.40
C ASP A 180 -5.70 -6.99 29.38
N VAL A 181 -6.72 -6.40 30.00
CA VAL A 181 -6.57 -5.21 30.83
C VAL A 181 -5.91 -5.52 32.17
N GLU A 182 -6.06 -6.74 32.67
CA GLU A 182 -5.47 -7.17 33.94
C GLU A 182 -4.03 -7.67 33.74
N ALA A 183 -3.83 -8.57 32.76
CA ALA A 183 -2.51 -9.10 32.44
C ALA A 183 -1.62 -8.08 31.73
N LYS A 184 -2.21 -7.00 31.18
CA LYS A 184 -1.54 -5.96 30.38
C LYS A 184 -0.74 -6.57 29.23
N GLN A 185 -1.39 -7.44 28.47
CA GLN A 185 -0.81 -8.15 27.34
C GLN A 185 -1.70 -8.03 26.11
N ILE A 186 -1.06 -8.03 24.93
CA ILE A 186 -1.77 -8.13 23.66
C ILE A 186 -1.69 -9.55 23.11
N SER A 187 -2.77 -10.01 22.51
CA SER A 187 -2.80 -11.19 21.65
C SER A 187 -3.56 -10.88 20.36
N PHE A 188 -3.46 -11.78 19.39
CA PHE A 188 -4.12 -11.63 18.10
C PHE A 188 -4.88 -12.89 17.75
N ILE A 189 -6.07 -12.71 17.19
CA ILE A 189 -6.88 -13.77 16.60
C ILE A 189 -6.88 -13.55 15.09
N ASP A 190 -6.38 -14.53 14.35
CA ASP A 190 -6.31 -14.46 12.89
C ASP A 190 -7.68 -14.67 12.24
N ARG A 191 -7.90 -13.96 11.13
CA ARG A 191 -9.06 -14.07 10.24
C ARG A 191 -8.56 -14.24 8.82
N GLU A 192 -9.27 -15.02 8.03
CA GLU A 192 -8.85 -15.29 6.65
C GLU A 192 -9.83 -14.74 5.61
N ILE A 193 -9.28 -14.36 4.46
CA ILE A 193 -10.06 -14.13 3.24
C ILE A 193 -9.75 -15.26 2.28
N THR A 194 -10.63 -16.25 2.24
CA THR A 194 -10.46 -17.38 1.35
C THR A 194 -11.07 -17.10 -0.02
N PRO A 195 -10.30 -17.22 -1.12
CA PRO A 195 -10.87 -17.17 -2.47
C PRO A 195 -11.98 -18.21 -2.66
N LYS A 196 -13.13 -17.79 -3.19
CA LYS A 196 -14.28 -18.66 -3.44
C LYS A 196 -14.25 -19.17 -4.88
N LYS A 197 -14.38 -20.48 -5.07
CA LYS A 197 -14.48 -21.09 -6.41
C LYS A 197 -15.73 -20.56 -7.13
N VAL A 198 -15.56 -20.17 -8.38
CA VAL A 198 -16.63 -19.66 -9.24
C VAL A 198 -16.87 -20.64 -10.38
N ALA A 199 -18.08 -21.18 -10.47
CA ALA A 199 -18.42 -22.22 -11.46
C ALA A 199 -18.83 -21.61 -12.81
N LYS A 200 -19.59 -20.51 -12.77
CA LYS A 200 -20.07 -19.73 -13.91
C LYS A 200 -19.56 -18.28 -13.78
N PRO A 201 -18.33 -17.99 -14.26
CA PRO A 201 -17.64 -16.72 -14.02
C PRO A 201 -18.47 -15.45 -14.32
N LEU A 202 -19.04 -15.34 -15.51
CA LEU A 202 -19.74 -14.13 -15.93
C LEU A 202 -21.02 -13.85 -15.10
N PRO A 203 -21.99 -14.77 -14.98
CA PRO A 203 -23.21 -14.50 -14.22
C PRO A 203 -22.96 -14.37 -12.71
N GLU A 204 -22.05 -15.15 -12.13
CA GLU A 204 -21.78 -15.09 -10.69
C GLU A 204 -21.07 -13.79 -10.28
N ILE A 205 -20.07 -13.34 -11.06
CA ILE A 205 -19.36 -12.09 -10.79
C ILE A 205 -20.27 -10.89 -11.07
N LYS A 206 -21.08 -10.94 -12.15
CA LYS A 206 -22.08 -9.91 -12.44
C LYS A 206 -23.09 -9.76 -11.29
N SER A 207 -23.68 -10.86 -10.84
CA SER A 207 -24.65 -10.86 -9.75
C SER A 207 -24.03 -10.32 -8.45
N ALA A 208 -22.82 -10.77 -8.11
CA ALA A 208 -22.11 -10.28 -6.93
C ALA A 208 -21.79 -8.78 -7.01
N LEU A 209 -21.44 -8.26 -8.20
CA LEU A 209 -21.23 -6.82 -8.39
C LEU A 209 -22.52 -6.03 -8.18
N ILE A 210 -23.63 -6.50 -8.75
CA ILE A 210 -24.94 -5.84 -8.64
C ILE A 210 -25.39 -5.79 -7.17
N GLU A 211 -25.31 -6.91 -6.44
CA GLU A 211 -25.67 -6.94 -5.02
C GLU A 211 -24.72 -6.07 -4.18
N SER A 212 -23.42 -6.08 -4.47
CA SER A 212 -22.47 -5.18 -3.81
C SER A 212 -22.82 -3.70 -3.99
N VAL A 213 -23.14 -3.27 -5.22
CA VAL A 213 -23.54 -1.89 -5.52
C VAL A 213 -24.85 -1.55 -4.85
N LYS A 214 -25.83 -2.47 -4.90
CA LYS A 214 -27.16 -2.29 -4.33
C LYS A 214 -27.12 -2.03 -2.82
N LYS A 215 -26.36 -2.82 -2.05
CA LYS A 215 -26.25 -2.62 -0.59
C LYS A 215 -25.49 -1.35 -0.21
N ARG A 216 -24.57 -0.89 -1.07
CA ARG A 216 -23.76 0.32 -0.82
C ARG A 216 -24.42 1.62 -1.29
N ALA A 217 -25.37 1.56 -2.23
CA ALA A 217 -26.05 2.74 -2.74
C ALA A 217 -27.08 3.29 -1.72
N PRO A 218 -26.85 4.47 -1.13
CA PRO A 218 -27.73 5.01 -0.10
C PRO A 218 -29.11 5.39 -0.66
N HIS A 219 -30.04 5.69 0.25
CA HIS A 219 -31.36 6.21 -0.10
C HIS A 219 -31.34 7.70 -0.46
N LYS A 220 -30.49 8.48 0.23
CA LYS A 220 -30.25 9.91 0.01
C LYS A 220 -29.37 10.16 -1.23
N HIS A 221 -29.28 11.41 -1.68
CA HIS A 221 -28.40 11.80 -2.80
C HIS A 221 -26.92 11.53 -2.48
N PHE A 222 -26.17 11.03 -3.45
CA PHE A 222 -24.76 10.65 -3.27
C PHE A 222 -23.89 10.95 -4.49
N ALA A 223 -22.57 10.78 -4.37
CA ALA A 223 -21.62 11.03 -5.42
C ALA A 223 -20.97 9.74 -5.95
N LEU A 224 -20.51 9.78 -7.20
CA LEU A 224 -19.64 8.78 -7.79
C LEU A 224 -18.35 9.45 -8.27
N LEU A 225 -17.18 8.99 -7.81
CA LEU A 225 -15.91 9.39 -8.42
C LEU A 225 -15.85 8.80 -9.84
N PHE A 226 -15.93 9.67 -10.84
CA PHE A 226 -16.22 9.28 -12.22
C PHE A 226 -15.13 9.75 -13.19
N SER A 227 -14.27 8.83 -13.60
CA SER A 227 -13.18 9.09 -14.55
C SER A 227 -13.52 8.78 -16.01
N GLY A 228 -14.72 8.22 -16.28
CA GLY A 228 -15.05 7.64 -17.57
C GLY A 228 -14.20 6.42 -17.96
N GLY A 229 -13.50 5.83 -16.99
CA GLY A 229 -12.85 4.53 -17.14
C GLY A 229 -13.85 3.38 -16.98
N LEU A 230 -13.40 2.16 -17.27
CA LEU A 230 -14.22 0.94 -17.14
C LEU A 230 -14.91 0.84 -15.79
N ASP A 231 -14.16 1.04 -14.70
CA ASP A 231 -14.60 0.70 -13.35
C ASP A 231 -15.76 1.62 -12.89
N SER A 232 -15.57 2.93 -12.98
CA SER A 232 -16.62 3.92 -12.63
C SER A 232 -17.80 3.88 -13.60
N SER A 233 -17.58 3.54 -14.87
CA SER A 233 -18.65 3.43 -15.86
C SER A 233 -19.55 2.21 -15.63
N ILE A 234 -18.97 1.06 -15.24
CA ILE A 234 -19.77 -0.11 -14.82
C ILE A 234 -20.60 0.23 -13.59
N LEU A 235 -20.00 0.87 -12.57
CA LEU A 235 -20.75 1.27 -11.37
C LEU A 235 -21.93 2.19 -11.73
N SER A 236 -21.71 3.21 -12.56
CA SER A 236 -22.78 4.09 -13.03
C SER A 236 -23.86 3.32 -13.79
N LYS A 237 -23.49 2.37 -14.64
CA LYS A 237 -24.46 1.58 -15.40
C LYS A 237 -25.32 0.71 -14.47
N VAL A 238 -24.69 0.01 -13.52
CA VAL A 238 -25.40 -0.80 -12.51
C VAL A 238 -26.33 0.08 -11.64
N LEU A 239 -25.88 1.26 -11.23
CA LEU A 239 -26.71 2.21 -10.48
C LEU A 239 -27.95 2.65 -11.28
N ASN A 240 -27.80 2.92 -12.58
CA ASN A 240 -28.93 3.24 -13.46
C ASN A 240 -29.91 2.06 -13.56
N ASP A 241 -29.42 0.83 -13.70
CA ASP A 241 -30.25 -0.38 -13.78
C ASP A 241 -31.00 -0.67 -12.48
N LEU A 242 -30.40 -0.30 -11.34
CA LEU A 242 -31.03 -0.30 -10.02
C LEU A 242 -31.98 0.89 -9.79
N LYS A 243 -32.33 1.63 -10.85
CA LYS A 243 -33.22 2.80 -10.83
C LYS A 243 -32.77 3.90 -9.87
N LYS A 244 -31.45 4.09 -9.72
CA LYS A 244 -30.85 5.17 -8.91
C LYS A 244 -30.57 6.43 -9.72
N LYS A 245 -30.92 6.47 -11.01
CA LYS A 245 -30.76 7.65 -11.86
C LYS A 245 -31.42 8.88 -11.21
N GLY A 246 -30.70 10.01 -11.21
CA GLY A 246 -31.13 11.26 -10.55
C GLY A 246 -30.89 11.30 -9.03
N ARG A 247 -30.41 10.21 -8.41
CA ARG A 247 -29.99 10.18 -7.00
C ARG A 247 -28.48 10.24 -6.81
N TYR A 248 -27.73 10.34 -7.90
CA TYR A 248 -26.28 10.49 -7.84
C TYR A 248 -25.74 11.27 -9.04
N ASN A 249 -24.64 11.95 -8.79
CA ASN A 249 -23.89 12.71 -9.78
C ASN A 249 -22.45 12.20 -9.88
N GLY A 250 -21.86 12.32 -11.06
CA GLY A 250 -20.46 12.01 -11.30
C GLY A 250 -19.57 13.20 -10.97
N PHE A 251 -18.41 12.96 -10.38
CA PHE A 251 -17.44 14.00 -10.04
C PHE A 251 -16.04 13.63 -10.55
N PHE A 252 -15.37 14.60 -11.17
CA PHE A 252 -14.04 14.47 -11.74
C PHE A 252 -13.21 15.72 -11.44
N ALA A 253 -11.93 15.56 -11.11
CA ALA A 253 -11.00 16.67 -10.96
C ALA A 253 -9.85 16.57 -11.94
N CYS A 254 -9.42 17.71 -12.46
CA CYS A 254 -8.30 17.79 -13.38
C CYS A 254 -7.61 19.15 -13.37
N ILE A 255 -6.35 19.17 -13.82
CA ILE A 255 -5.61 20.40 -14.02
C ILE A 255 -6.11 21.12 -15.27
N SER A 256 -6.41 22.40 -15.10
CA SER A 256 -6.81 23.33 -16.15
C SER A 256 -6.34 24.70 -15.71
N ASP A 257 -5.15 25.08 -16.16
CA ASP A 257 -4.50 26.34 -15.77
C ASP A 257 -4.36 27.25 -17.01
N PRO A 258 -5.04 28.41 -17.03
CA PRO A 258 -5.02 29.36 -18.15
C PRO A 258 -3.62 29.91 -18.48
N ASP A 259 -2.75 30.01 -17.48
CA ASP A 259 -1.43 30.65 -17.59
C ASP A 259 -0.34 29.65 -18.03
N SER A 260 -0.76 28.47 -18.50
CA SER A 260 0.12 27.36 -18.79
C SER A 260 -0.29 26.63 -20.08
N ASN A 261 0.69 26.14 -20.84
CA ASN A 261 0.45 25.37 -22.08
C ASN A 261 0.04 23.91 -21.81
N PHE A 262 -0.80 23.66 -20.81
CA PHE A 262 -1.32 22.31 -20.56
C PHE A 262 -2.37 21.96 -21.61
N ALA A 263 -2.09 20.93 -22.42
CA ALA A 263 -3.11 20.31 -23.25
C ALA A 263 -4.27 19.80 -22.37
N GLU A 264 -5.49 19.88 -22.91
CA GLU A 264 -6.69 19.42 -22.19
C GLU A 264 -6.50 17.98 -21.68
N PRO A 265 -6.86 17.69 -20.42
CA PRO A 265 -6.73 16.34 -19.86
C PRO A 265 -7.49 15.32 -20.70
N LYS A 266 -6.80 14.30 -21.22
CA LYS A 266 -7.41 13.26 -22.07
C LYS A 266 -8.58 12.55 -21.37
N ASP A 267 -8.51 12.36 -20.06
CA ASP A 267 -9.58 11.71 -19.31
C ASP A 267 -10.81 12.60 -19.14
N LEU A 268 -10.68 13.93 -19.24
CA LEU A 268 -11.82 14.84 -19.20
C LEU A 268 -12.76 14.61 -20.40
N ALA A 269 -12.20 14.53 -21.61
CA ALA A 269 -12.98 14.27 -22.82
C ALA A 269 -13.70 12.91 -22.75
N SER A 270 -12.99 11.88 -22.27
CA SER A 270 -13.57 10.54 -22.08
C SER A 270 -14.63 10.50 -20.99
N ALA A 271 -14.41 11.18 -19.86
CA ALA A 271 -15.40 11.29 -18.78
C ALA A 271 -16.67 11.98 -19.27
N ARG A 272 -16.56 13.09 -20.01
CA ARG A 272 -17.71 13.78 -20.61
C ARG A 272 -18.49 12.89 -21.58
N SER A 273 -17.78 12.17 -22.45
CA SER A 273 -18.40 11.24 -23.41
C SER A 273 -19.15 10.11 -22.69
N ALA A 274 -18.49 9.46 -21.72
CA ALA A 274 -19.08 8.38 -20.94
C ALA A 274 -20.28 8.87 -20.08
N ALA A 275 -20.18 10.05 -19.48
CA ALA A 275 -21.28 10.62 -18.71
C ALA A 275 -22.49 10.90 -19.61
N LYS A 276 -22.27 11.45 -20.80
CA LYS A 276 -23.33 11.71 -21.79
C LYS A 276 -24.03 10.41 -22.21
N SER A 277 -23.29 9.35 -22.54
CA SER A 277 -23.88 8.07 -22.96
C SER A 277 -24.66 7.37 -21.84
N LEU A 278 -24.23 7.57 -20.59
CA LEU A 278 -24.90 7.02 -19.40
C LEU A 278 -26.05 7.91 -18.88
N GLY A 279 -26.23 9.11 -19.45
CA GLY A 279 -27.17 10.10 -18.93
C GLY A 279 -26.85 10.50 -17.48
N LEU A 280 -25.57 10.57 -17.14
CA LEU A 280 -25.03 10.96 -15.84
C LEU A 280 -24.65 12.45 -15.87
N GLU A 281 -25.12 13.21 -14.89
CA GLU A 281 -24.64 14.57 -14.68
C GLU A 281 -23.21 14.54 -14.13
N LEU A 282 -22.28 15.21 -14.81
CA LEU A 282 -20.85 15.21 -14.48
C LEU A 282 -20.38 16.62 -14.07
N PHE A 283 -19.97 16.75 -12.82
CA PHE A 283 -19.30 17.93 -12.29
C PHE A 283 -17.78 17.81 -12.45
N VAL A 284 -17.16 18.83 -13.02
CA VAL A 284 -15.73 18.85 -13.34
C VAL A 284 -15.05 19.95 -12.55
N ARG A 285 -14.22 19.56 -11.57
CA ARG A 285 -13.37 20.48 -10.83
C ARG A 285 -12.08 20.76 -11.59
N LYS A 286 -12.03 21.95 -12.20
CA LYS A 286 -10.83 22.50 -12.87
C LYS A 286 -9.91 23.13 -11.83
N VAL A 287 -8.66 22.69 -11.74
CA VAL A 287 -7.68 23.13 -10.73
C VAL A 287 -6.50 23.81 -11.41
N THR A 288 -6.08 24.97 -10.92
CA THR A 288 -4.90 25.69 -11.43
C THR A 288 -3.62 25.19 -10.76
N LEU A 289 -2.44 25.47 -11.34
CA LEU A 289 -1.15 25.17 -10.72
C LEU A 289 -0.96 25.94 -9.42
N SER A 290 -1.40 27.20 -9.36
CA SER A 290 -1.32 28.00 -8.13
C SER A 290 -2.18 27.41 -7.01
N GLU A 291 -3.39 26.92 -7.34
CA GLU A 291 -4.25 26.27 -6.36
C GLU A 291 -3.66 24.93 -5.89
N LEU A 292 -3.16 24.12 -6.82
CA LEU A 292 -2.47 22.88 -6.47
C LEU A 292 -1.26 23.16 -5.57
N GLU A 293 -0.41 24.10 -5.94
CA GLU A 293 0.78 24.51 -5.19
C GLU A 293 0.44 24.91 -3.75
N HIS A 294 -0.65 25.66 -3.56
CA HIS A 294 -1.15 26.07 -2.25
C HIS A 294 -1.64 24.88 -1.40
N GLU A 295 -2.32 23.90 -2.00
CA GLU A 295 -2.91 22.76 -1.29
C GLU A 295 -1.93 21.59 -1.08
N LEU A 296 -0.85 21.50 -1.87
CA LEU A 296 0.15 20.41 -1.77
C LEU A 296 0.68 20.18 -0.34
N PRO A 297 1.08 21.21 0.44
CA PRO A 297 1.51 21.03 1.83
C PRO A 297 0.43 20.36 2.69
N HIS A 298 -0.84 20.74 2.51
CA HIS A 298 -1.97 20.17 3.24
C HIS A 298 -2.23 18.72 2.83
N ILE A 299 -2.22 18.42 1.52
CA ILE A 299 -2.39 17.06 1.00
C ILE A 299 -1.30 16.13 1.52
N ILE A 300 -0.03 16.54 1.47
CA ILE A 300 1.12 15.76 1.98
C ILE A 300 0.97 15.47 3.47
N SER A 301 0.58 16.49 4.26
CA SER A 301 0.33 16.32 5.69
C SER A 301 -0.85 15.40 5.97
N LEU A 302 -1.87 15.41 5.12
CA LEU A 302 -3.09 14.63 5.28
C LEU A 302 -2.85 13.15 5.03
N ILE A 303 -2.12 12.82 3.96
CA ILE A 303 -1.81 11.43 3.58
C ILE A 303 -0.52 10.89 4.23
N GLU A 304 0.16 11.71 5.02
CA GLU A 304 1.42 11.39 5.71
C GLU A 304 2.51 10.89 4.74
N SER A 305 2.56 11.44 3.52
CA SER A 305 3.47 11.00 2.46
C SER A 305 3.80 12.09 1.44
N SER A 306 5.08 12.18 1.05
CA SER A 306 5.57 13.00 -0.07
C SER A 306 5.90 12.17 -1.32
N ASP A 307 5.52 10.89 -1.36
CA ASP A 307 5.74 10.07 -2.56
C ASP A 307 5.02 10.70 -3.77
N PRO A 308 5.73 11.01 -4.88
CA PRO A 308 5.12 11.73 -5.99
C PRO A 308 3.88 11.07 -6.59
N ILE A 309 3.85 9.73 -6.65
CA ILE A 309 2.72 9.00 -7.21
C ILE A 309 1.52 9.10 -6.27
N ARG A 310 1.74 8.85 -4.97
CA ARG A 310 0.68 8.98 -3.94
C ARG A 310 0.13 10.39 -3.88
N VAL A 311 0.99 11.40 -3.84
CA VAL A 311 0.55 12.81 -3.80
C VAL A 311 -0.25 13.17 -5.05
N ALA A 312 0.17 12.71 -6.23
CA ALA A 312 -0.56 12.98 -7.46
C ALA A 312 -1.94 12.29 -7.49
N VAL A 313 -2.04 11.03 -7.05
CA VAL A 313 -3.33 10.32 -6.92
C VAL A 313 -4.20 10.98 -5.86
N ALA A 314 -3.66 11.24 -4.67
CA ALA A 314 -4.34 11.94 -3.58
C ALA A 314 -4.89 13.30 -4.04
N SER A 315 -4.15 14.05 -4.84
CA SER A 315 -4.60 15.34 -5.38
C SER A 315 -5.87 15.18 -6.24
N THR A 316 -5.93 14.16 -7.10
CA THR A 316 -7.14 13.90 -7.91
C THR A 316 -8.39 13.71 -7.04
N ILE A 317 -8.23 12.98 -5.94
CA ILE A 317 -9.33 12.61 -5.05
C ILE A 317 -9.67 13.79 -4.14
N TYR A 318 -8.66 14.50 -3.63
CA TYR A 318 -8.81 15.66 -2.77
C TYR A 318 -9.65 16.76 -3.42
N PHE A 319 -9.33 17.14 -4.65
CA PHE A 319 -10.08 18.18 -5.35
C PHE A 319 -11.48 17.70 -5.79
N ALA A 320 -11.62 16.43 -6.18
CA ALA A 320 -12.93 15.87 -6.51
C ALA A 320 -13.85 15.81 -5.29
N THR A 321 -13.32 15.38 -4.14
CA THR A 321 -14.07 15.31 -2.87
C THR A 321 -14.37 16.69 -2.29
N LYS A 322 -13.49 17.67 -2.45
CA LYS A 322 -13.75 19.08 -2.10
C LYS A 322 -14.92 19.65 -2.92
N GLU A 323 -15.00 19.31 -4.21
CA GLU A 323 -16.14 19.65 -5.05
C GLU A 323 -17.41 18.90 -4.61
N ILE A 324 -17.35 17.61 -4.32
CA ILE A 324 -18.54 16.88 -3.82
C ILE A 324 -19.09 17.52 -2.54
N HIS A 325 -18.20 17.93 -1.63
CA HIS A 325 -18.57 18.55 -0.37
C HIS A 325 -19.34 19.87 -0.57
N SER A 326 -18.97 20.69 -1.57
CA SER A 326 -19.65 21.97 -1.84
C SER A 326 -21.10 21.78 -2.31
N HIS A 327 -21.48 20.57 -2.73
CA HIS A 327 -22.86 20.18 -3.10
C HIS A 327 -23.66 19.62 -1.91
N GLY A 328 -23.10 19.63 -0.70
CA GLY A 328 -23.77 19.12 0.51
C GLY A 328 -23.96 17.59 0.52
N ILE A 329 -23.25 16.87 -0.36
CA ILE A 329 -23.30 15.41 -0.42
C ILE A 329 -22.44 14.84 0.72
N LYS A 330 -22.90 13.75 1.36
CA LYS A 330 -22.19 13.07 2.46
C LYS A 330 -21.63 11.69 2.11
N VAL A 331 -22.02 11.09 0.98
CA VAL A 331 -21.61 9.73 0.60
C VAL A 331 -21.02 9.72 -0.80
N VAL A 332 -19.90 9.05 -0.98
CA VAL A 332 -19.21 8.89 -2.27
C VAL A 332 -18.88 7.43 -2.54
N LEU A 333 -19.22 6.97 -3.75
CA LEU A 333 -18.82 5.66 -4.28
C LEU A 333 -17.53 5.81 -5.10
N SER A 334 -16.62 4.85 -4.94
CA SER A 334 -15.36 4.76 -5.69
C SER A 334 -15.22 3.42 -6.43
N GLY A 335 -14.54 3.45 -7.57
CA GLY A 335 -14.14 2.26 -8.33
C GLY A 335 -12.90 1.54 -7.78
N LEU A 336 -12.38 1.98 -6.62
CA LEU A 336 -11.21 1.41 -5.96
C LEU A 336 -11.35 -0.11 -5.72
N GLY A 337 -10.27 -0.88 -5.95
CA GLY A 337 -10.22 -2.33 -5.79
C GLY A 337 -10.39 -3.13 -7.07
N ALA A 338 -10.96 -2.53 -8.13
CA ALA A 338 -11.16 -3.22 -9.39
C ALA A 338 -9.84 -3.68 -10.04
N ASP A 339 -8.79 -2.87 -9.94
CA ASP A 339 -7.49 -3.19 -10.54
C ASP A 339 -6.75 -4.29 -9.80
N GLU A 340 -6.82 -4.29 -8.47
CA GLU A 340 -6.19 -5.27 -7.60
C GLU A 340 -6.84 -6.64 -7.76
N LEU A 341 -8.17 -6.68 -7.87
CA LEU A 341 -8.92 -7.94 -7.97
C LEU A 341 -8.87 -8.58 -9.37
N PHE A 342 -8.88 -7.75 -10.43
CA PHE A 342 -9.02 -8.20 -11.82
C PHE A 342 -7.80 -7.95 -12.69
N ALA A 343 -6.62 -7.83 -12.08
CA ALA A 343 -5.35 -7.67 -12.77
C ALA A 343 -5.33 -6.44 -13.71
N GLY A 344 -5.77 -5.28 -13.22
CA GLY A 344 -5.99 -4.08 -14.02
C GLY A 344 -4.74 -3.30 -14.42
N TYR A 345 -3.62 -3.49 -13.72
CA TYR A 345 -2.33 -2.88 -14.06
C TYR A 345 -1.62 -3.62 -15.20
N ASP A 346 -0.99 -2.90 -16.13
CA ASP A 346 -0.28 -3.52 -17.26
C ASP A 346 0.81 -4.51 -16.83
N ARG A 347 1.45 -4.26 -15.68
CA ARG A 347 2.48 -5.15 -15.10
C ARG A 347 2.00 -6.59 -14.87
N PHE A 348 0.70 -6.82 -14.65
CA PHE A 348 0.18 -8.17 -14.47
C PHE A 348 0.28 -9.03 -15.73
N LYS A 349 0.40 -8.43 -16.93
CA LYS A 349 0.56 -9.18 -18.19
C LYS A 349 1.84 -10.01 -18.22
N ASN A 350 2.86 -9.59 -17.45
CA ASN A 350 4.16 -10.24 -17.37
C ASN A 350 4.27 -11.15 -16.13
N SER A 351 3.19 -11.32 -15.37
CA SER A 351 3.20 -12.14 -14.16
C SER A 351 3.09 -13.63 -14.47
N ASN A 352 3.92 -14.43 -13.80
CA ASN A 352 3.82 -15.89 -13.81
C ASN A 352 2.71 -16.42 -12.87
N ASP A 353 2.21 -15.58 -11.96
CA ASP A 353 1.11 -15.91 -11.04
C ASP A 353 0.20 -14.68 -10.85
N ILE A 354 -0.66 -14.45 -11.83
CA ILE A 354 -1.62 -13.34 -11.83
C ILE A 354 -2.51 -13.38 -10.58
N ASN A 355 -2.90 -14.58 -10.12
CA ASN A 355 -3.81 -14.71 -8.99
C ASN A 355 -3.11 -14.44 -7.66
N GLY A 356 -1.90 -14.95 -7.47
CA GLY A 356 -1.07 -14.63 -6.31
C GLY A 356 -0.73 -13.14 -6.24
N ASP A 357 -0.42 -12.52 -7.37
CA ASP A 357 -0.19 -11.06 -7.40
C ASP A 357 -1.47 -10.29 -7.06
N CYS A 358 -2.62 -10.62 -7.67
CA CYS A 358 -3.90 -9.98 -7.33
C CYS A 358 -4.20 -10.07 -5.82
N TYR A 359 -4.01 -11.26 -5.24
CA TYR A 359 -4.17 -11.48 -3.80
C TYR A 359 -3.21 -10.60 -2.99
N SER A 360 -1.92 -10.56 -3.36
CA SER A 360 -0.90 -9.74 -2.68
C SER A 360 -1.22 -8.25 -2.70
N TYR A 361 -1.67 -7.73 -3.85
CA TYR A 361 -2.09 -6.33 -3.97
C TYR A 361 -3.33 -6.05 -3.11
N PHE A 362 -4.35 -6.90 -3.20
CA PHE A 362 -5.59 -6.76 -2.44
C PHE A 362 -5.34 -6.75 -0.92
N ILE A 363 -4.55 -7.69 -0.38
CA ILE A 363 -4.33 -7.77 1.07
C ILE A 363 -3.52 -6.58 1.63
N LYS A 364 -2.78 -5.85 0.79
CA LYS A 364 -1.95 -4.69 1.18
C LYS A 364 -2.64 -3.33 0.96
N MET A 365 -3.84 -3.30 0.38
CA MET A 365 -4.56 -2.05 0.10
C MET A 365 -4.79 -1.20 1.36
N TYR A 366 -5.01 -1.85 2.51
CA TYR A 366 -5.27 -1.18 3.79
C TYR A 366 -4.11 -0.31 4.31
N GLU A 367 -2.89 -0.55 3.84
CA GLU A 367 -1.70 0.21 4.25
C GLU A 367 -1.48 1.47 3.42
N ASN A 368 -2.12 1.55 2.25
CA ASN A 368 -1.87 2.58 1.27
C ASN A 368 -3.18 3.17 0.75
N ASP A 369 -3.71 2.64 -0.36
CA ASP A 369 -4.83 3.21 -1.12
C ASP A 369 -6.07 3.44 -0.25
N LEU A 370 -6.47 2.45 0.55
CA LEU A 370 -7.64 2.59 1.42
C LEU A 370 -7.42 3.60 2.53
N TYR A 371 -6.19 3.67 3.09
CA TYR A 371 -5.89 4.58 4.19
C TYR A 371 -6.02 6.04 3.76
N PHE A 372 -5.33 6.44 2.68
CA PHE A 372 -5.35 7.85 2.30
C PHE A 372 -6.65 8.26 1.61
N GLU A 373 -7.31 7.38 0.84
CA GLU A 373 -8.61 7.71 0.24
C GLU A 373 -9.68 7.94 1.31
N ASP A 374 -9.71 7.10 2.34
CA ASP A 374 -10.60 7.29 3.48
C ASP A 374 -10.34 8.63 4.19
N ILE A 375 -9.08 8.95 4.49
CA ILE A 375 -8.72 10.21 5.16
C ILE A 375 -9.09 11.42 4.33
N ILE A 376 -8.83 11.40 3.02
CA ILE A 376 -9.19 12.49 2.11
C ILE A 376 -10.71 12.68 2.06
N CYS A 377 -11.48 11.59 1.93
CA CYS A 377 -12.93 11.66 1.97
C CYS A 377 -13.41 12.24 3.30
N MET A 378 -12.85 11.78 4.43
CA MET A 378 -13.21 12.28 5.75
C MET A 378 -12.91 13.76 5.90
N LYS A 379 -11.76 14.23 5.38
CA LYS A 379 -11.40 15.65 5.45
C LYS A 379 -12.45 16.54 4.79
N ASN A 380 -13.14 16.02 3.78
CA ASN A 380 -14.22 16.68 3.06
C ASN A 380 -15.62 16.22 3.54
N ASN A 381 -15.73 15.66 4.75
CA ASN A 381 -16.98 15.21 5.37
C ASN A 381 -17.77 14.19 4.53
N LEU A 382 -17.06 13.33 3.80
CA LEU A 382 -17.63 12.28 2.95
C LEU A 382 -17.35 10.90 3.49
N GLU A 383 -18.34 10.03 3.43
CA GLU A 383 -18.18 8.59 3.59
C GLU A 383 -17.82 7.91 2.27
N LEU A 384 -16.66 7.26 2.25
CA LEU A 384 -16.21 6.42 1.14
C LEU A 384 -16.89 5.04 1.20
N ARG A 385 -17.48 4.62 0.08
CA ARG A 385 -18.00 3.27 -0.16
C ARG A 385 -17.35 2.67 -1.41
N VAL A 386 -16.90 1.42 -1.30
CA VAL A 386 -16.06 0.75 -2.31
C VAL A 386 -16.68 -0.57 -2.78
N PRO A 387 -17.62 -0.55 -3.75
CA PRO A 387 -18.35 -1.76 -4.15
C PRO A 387 -17.47 -2.92 -4.65
N PHE A 388 -16.34 -2.63 -5.31
CA PHE A 388 -15.43 -3.70 -5.73
C PHE A 388 -14.74 -4.41 -4.55
N LEU A 389 -14.71 -3.80 -3.37
CA LEU A 389 -14.06 -4.36 -2.17
C LEU A 389 -15.05 -5.02 -1.22
N ASP A 390 -16.29 -5.22 -1.67
CA ASP A 390 -17.21 -6.10 -1.00
C ASP A 390 -16.62 -7.50 -0.79
N ILE A 391 -16.74 -8.05 0.43
CA ILE A 391 -16.03 -9.27 0.77
C ILE A 391 -16.51 -10.48 -0.07
N GLU A 392 -17.81 -10.60 -0.34
CA GLU A 392 -18.33 -11.69 -1.14
C GLU A 392 -17.88 -11.57 -2.60
N PHE A 393 -17.99 -10.37 -3.16
CA PHE A 393 -17.53 -10.08 -4.51
C PHE A 393 -16.01 -10.27 -4.65
N ALA A 394 -15.21 -9.77 -3.71
CA ALA A 394 -13.76 -9.88 -3.69
C ALA A 394 -13.31 -11.35 -3.59
N GLN A 395 -13.92 -12.15 -2.71
CA GLN A 395 -13.63 -13.58 -2.60
C GLN A 395 -13.88 -14.32 -3.92
N LYS A 396 -14.99 -14.03 -4.62
CA LYS A 396 -15.28 -14.62 -5.93
C LYS A 396 -14.28 -14.13 -7.00
N ALA A 397 -13.96 -12.83 -7.01
CA ALA A 397 -12.99 -12.26 -7.94
C ALA A 397 -11.58 -12.85 -7.77
N LEU A 398 -11.15 -13.08 -6.53
CA LEU A 398 -9.88 -13.73 -6.20
C LEU A 398 -9.86 -15.21 -6.65
N GLY A 399 -10.99 -15.91 -6.53
CA GLY A 399 -11.12 -17.31 -6.93
C GLY A 399 -11.29 -17.56 -8.43
N LEU A 400 -11.35 -16.51 -9.26
CA LEU A 400 -11.38 -16.64 -10.71
C LEU A 400 -10.08 -17.20 -11.27
N ASN A 401 -10.18 -18.04 -12.30
CA ASN A 401 -9.03 -18.42 -13.09
C ASN A 401 -8.42 -17.19 -13.81
N ALA A 402 -7.09 -17.10 -13.84
CA ALA A 402 -6.35 -15.99 -14.43
C ALA A 402 -6.78 -15.62 -15.87
N LYS A 403 -7.25 -16.59 -16.67
CA LYS A 403 -7.77 -16.36 -18.04
C LYS A 403 -8.98 -15.43 -18.13
N TYR A 404 -9.70 -15.26 -17.02
CA TYR A 404 -10.83 -14.32 -16.89
C TYR A 404 -10.38 -12.94 -16.37
N LYS A 405 -9.15 -12.82 -15.88
CA LYS A 405 -8.57 -11.53 -15.47
C LYS A 405 -7.81 -10.88 -16.62
N ILE A 406 -6.99 -11.66 -17.33
CA ILE A 406 -6.27 -11.23 -18.53
C ILE A 406 -6.55 -12.21 -19.66
N GLY A 407 -6.91 -11.70 -20.83
CA GLY A 407 -7.10 -12.52 -22.02
C GLY A 407 -7.59 -11.72 -23.22
N LYS A 408 -7.96 -12.41 -24.30
CA LYS A 408 -8.41 -11.78 -25.54
C LYS A 408 -9.91 -11.48 -25.49
N ILE A 409 -10.30 -10.27 -25.93
CA ILE A 409 -11.66 -9.96 -26.40
C ILE A 409 -11.53 -9.57 -27.88
N GLY A 410 -12.10 -10.39 -28.76
CA GLY A 410 -11.81 -10.30 -30.19
C GLY A 410 -10.31 -10.50 -30.46
N LYS A 411 -9.69 -9.51 -31.13
CA LYS A 411 -8.25 -9.55 -31.46
C LYS A 411 -7.35 -8.90 -30.41
N THR A 412 -7.91 -8.23 -29.40
CA THR A 412 -7.14 -7.43 -28.43
C THR A 412 -6.96 -8.16 -27.11
N ILE A 413 -5.73 -8.19 -26.59
CA ILE A 413 -5.45 -8.65 -25.22
C ILE A 413 -5.79 -7.53 -24.25
N VAL A 414 -6.64 -7.83 -23.27
CA VAL A 414 -7.15 -6.87 -22.31
C VAL A 414 -6.92 -7.32 -20.87
N ASN A 415 -6.62 -6.36 -19.99
CA ASN A 415 -6.76 -6.50 -18.55
C ASN A 415 -8.23 -6.40 -18.13
N LYS A 416 -8.55 -6.89 -16.93
CA LYS A 416 -9.92 -6.89 -16.38
C LYS A 416 -10.94 -7.53 -17.31
N LYS A 417 -10.53 -8.61 -17.99
CA LYS A 417 -11.29 -9.22 -19.10
C LYS A 417 -12.76 -9.45 -18.71
N ILE A 418 -13.01 -10.14 -17.60
CA ILE A 418 -14.37 -10.44 -17.14
C ILE A 418 -15.18 -9.18 -16.80
N LEU A 419 -14.56 -8.12 -16.26
CA LEU A 419 -15.25 -6.85 -16.02
C LEU A 419 -15.65 -6.16 -17.34
N ARG A 420 -14.82 -6.27 -18.38
CA ARG A 420 -15.17 -5.75 -19.72
C ARG A 420 -16.28 -6.56 -20.36
N GLU A 421 -16.27 -7.89 -20.21
CA GLU A 421 -17.36 -8.76 -20.65
C GLU A 421 -18.66 -8.41 -19.92
N ILE A 422 -18.62 -8.19 -18.60
CA ILE A 422 -19.76 -7.74 -17.81
C ILE A 422 -20.23 -6.36 -18.27
N ALA A 423 -19.32 -5.42 -18.52
CA ALA A 423 -19.66 -4.08 -19.01
C ALA A 423 -20.47 -4.15 -20.31
N ILE A 424 -20.03 -4.98 -21.26
CA ILE A 424 -20.74 -5.19 -22.53
C ILE A 424 -22.09 -5.87 -22.29
N ASP A 425 -22.13 -6.88 -21.41
CA ASP A 425 -23.34 -7.64 -21.10
C ASP A 425 -24.42 -6.79 -20.41
N VAL A 426 -24.03 -5.83 -19.55
CA VAL A 426 -24.99 -4.86 -18.97
C VAL A 426 -25.36 -3.75 -19.96
N GLY A 427 -24.80 -3.72 -21.16
CA GLY A 427 -25.11 -2.74 -22.20
C GLY A 427 -24.35 -1.42 -22.10
N LEU A 428 -23.14 -1.42 -21.51
CA LEU A 428 -22.23 -0.29 -21.61
C LEU A 428 -21.66 -0.20 -23.04
N ASP A 429 -21.45 1.03 -23.53
CA ASP A 429 -20.81 1.27 -24.83
C ASP A 429 -19.48 0.49 -24.94
N LYS A 430 -19.29 -0.21 -26.06
CA LYS A 430 -18.08 -1.00 -26.34
C LYS A 430 -16.82 -0.13 -26.35
N GLU A 431 -16.90 1.12 -26.78
CA GLU A 431 -15.75 2.03 -26.77
C GLU A 431 -15.28 2.29 -25.33
N ILE A 432 -16.21 2.49 -24.40
CA ILE A 432 -15.92 2.67 -22.97
C ILE A 432 -15.44 1.36 -22.37
N ALA A 433 -16.15 0.26 -22.65
CA ALA A 433 -15.87 -1.05 -22.09
C ALA A 433 -14.51 -1.62 -22.52
N LEU A 434 -14.03 -1.30 -23.74
CA LEU A 434 -12.75 -1.79 -24.26
C LEU A 434 -11.61 -0.77 -24.17
N ARG A 435 -11.87 0.42 -23.63
CA ARG A 435 -10.86 1.47 -23.46
C ARG A 435 -9.66 0.97 -22.62
N PRO A 436 -8.41 1.18 -23.08
CA PRO A 436 -7.22 0.89 -22.29
C PRO A 436 -7.20 1.70 -20.99
N LYS A 437 -6.62 1.12 -19.93
CA LYS A 437 -6.48 1.83 -18.64
C LYS A 437 -5.47 2.96 -18.78
N LYS A 438 -5.79 4.11 -18.20
CA LYS A 438 -4.83 5.16 -17.86
C LYS A 438 -4.97 5.45 -16.37
N ALA A 439 -3.85 5.60 -15.66
CA ALA A 439 -3.90 5.93 -14.24
C ALA A 439 -4.38 7.37 -14.03
N ALA A 440 -5.20 7.59 -13.00
CA ALA A 440 -5.97 8.82 -12.80
C ALA A 440 -5.07 10.07 -12.81
N GLN A 441 -3.91 10.01 -12.14
CA GLN A 441 -2.96 11.13 -12.03
C GLN A 441 -2.35 11.57 -13.38
N TYR A 442 -2.21 10.65 -14.33
CA TYR A 442 -1.72 10.95 -15.68
C TYR A 442 -2.85 11.40 -16.61
N GLY A 443 -4.06 10.89 -16.37
CA GLY A 443 -5.28 11.21 -17.11
C GLY A 443 -5.77 12.63 -16.89
N SER A 444 -5.67 13.08 -15.63
CA SER A 444 -6.11 14.35 -15.07
C SER A 444 -5.03 15.45 -15.05
N ASN A 445 -3.81 15.14 -15.52
CA ASN A 445 -2.63 16.01 -15.55
C ASN A 445 -2.02 16.43 -14.19
N PHE A 446 -2.49 15.92 -13.03
CA PHE A 446 -1.88 16.25 -11.73
C PHE A 446 -0.40 15.85 -11.62
N ASP A 447 0.00 14.70 -12.17
CA ASP A 447 1.40 14.27 -12.14
C ASP A 447 2.32 15.26 -12.89
N LYS A 448 1.86 15.73 -14.06
CA LYS A 448 2.56 16.73 -14.88
C LYS A 448 2.58 18.11 -14.22
N ALA A 449 1.50 18.46 -13.52
CA ALA A 449 1.42 19.71 -12.77
C ALA A 449 2.45 19.77 -11.64
N ILE A 450 2.58 18.69 -10.86
CA ILE A 450 3.62 18.59 -9.82
C ILE A 450 5.03 18.66 -10.44
N GLU A 451 5.24 18.04 -11.61
CA GLU A 451 6.51 18.17 -12.34
C GLU A 451 6.80 19.61 -12.77
N SER A 452 5.79 20.32 -13.28
CA SER A 452 5.89 21.73 -13.67
C SER A 452 6.22 22.62 -12.47
N LEU A 453 5.57 22.41 -11.32
CA LEU A 453 5.84 23.11 -10.07
C LEU A 453 7.27 22.84 -9.56
N ALA A 454 7.73 21.58 -9.61
CA ALA A 454 9.09 21.25 -9.22
C ALA A 454 10.13 22.01 -10.06
N LYS A 455 9.92 22.08 -11.39
CA LYS A 455 10.78 22.85 -12.31
C LYS A 455 10.72 24.35 -12.04
N LYS A 456 9.53 24.91 -11.82
CA LYS A 456 9.30 26.32 -11.48
C LYS A 456 10.11 26.75 -10.25
N HIS A 457 10.25 25.86 -9.26
CA HIS A 457 11.02 26.09 -8.03
C HIS A 457 12.49 25.63 -8.09
N GLY A 458 13.00 25.25 -9.27
CA GLY A 458 14.40 24.87 -9.44
C GLY A 458 14.79 23.49 -8.89
N PHE A 459 13.82 22.61 -8.60
CA PHE A 459 14.10 21.24 -8.15
C PHE A 459 14.37 20.30 -9.32
N LYS A 460 15.33 19.37 -9.12
CA LYS A 460 15.70 18.35 -10.13
C LYS A 460 14.69 17.21 -10.22
N SER A 461 13.87 17.00 -9.19
CA SER A 461 12.86 15.94 -9.17
C SER A 461 11.60 16.35 -8.40
N LYS A 462 10.47 15.71 -8.73
CA LYS A 462 9.21 15.84 -7.98
C LYS A 462 9.39 15.49 -6.51
N ALA A 463 10.17 14.45 -6.22
CA ALA A 463 10.41 13.99 -4.85
C ALA A 463 11.12 15.06 -4.02
N ASP A 464 12.16 15.71 -4.57
CA ASP A 464 12.89 16.77 -3.85
C ASP A 464 11.98 17.97 -3.54
N TYR A 465 11.15 18.37 -4.51
CA TYR A 465 10.18 19.43 -4.33
C TYR A 465 9.17 19.11 -3.22
N LEU A 466 8.51 17.95 -3.29
CA LEU A 466 7.51 17.54 -2.29
C LEU A 466 8.13 17.36 -0.90
N ASN A 467 9.34 16.81 -0.81
CA ASN A 467 10.11 16.72 0.45
C ASN A 467 10.46 18.09 1.03
N SER A 468 10.66 19.11 0.19
CA SER A 468 10.91 20.47 0.66
C SER A 468 9.68 21.10 1.32
N LEU A 469 8.47 20.76 0.86
CA LEU A 469 7.21 21.27 1.41
C LEU A 469 6.95 20.74 2.82
N ILE A 470 7.37 19.50 3.10
CA ILE A 470 7.32 18.90 4.44
C ILE A 470 8.08 19.76 5.46
N LYS A 471 9.30 20.17 5.13
CA LYS A 471 10.18 20.90 6.06
C LYS A 471 9.63 22.28 6.40
N LYS A 472 8.95 22.94 5.46
CA LYS A 472 8.29 24.23 5.66
C LYS A 472 7.06 24.11 6.57
N CYS A 473 6.27 23.03 6.44
CA CYS A 473 5.11 22.78 7.32
C CYS A 473 5.50 22.62 8.79
N ALA A 474 6.66 21.98 9.05
CA ALA A 474 7.17 21.78 10.41
C ALA A 474 7.64 23.09 11.09
N SER A 475 7.85 24.17 10.34
CA SER A 475 8.34 25.47 10.86
C SER A 475 7.25 26.52 11.10
N VAL A 476 6.00 26.27 10.67
CA VAL A 476 4.91 27.28 10.71
C VAL A 476 3.96 27.08 11.90
N THR A 477 4.10 26.03 12.70
CA THR A 477 3.39 25.91 13.98
C THR A 477 4.05 26.83 15.02
N ALA A 478 3.58 28.07 15.08
CA ALA A 478 3.89 29.03 16.15
C ALA A 478 3.31 28.53 17.47
N GLU A 479 4.03 27.62 18.12
CA GLU A 479 4.00 27.29 19.55
C GLU A 479 4.99 26.13 19.77
N GLY A 480 6.29 26.44 19.77
CA GLY A 480 7.34 25.74 20.54
C GLY A 480 7.40 24.20 20.57
N MET A 481 6.78 23.47 19.65
CA MET A 481 6.77 22.01 19.59
C MET A 481 7.23 21.58 18.21
N VAL A 482 8.49 21.17 18.13
CA VAL A 482 9.01 20.44 16.98
C VAL A 482 8.27 19.10 16.92
N THR A 483 7.17 19.03 16.16
CA THR A 483 6.66 17.74 15.71
C THR A 483 7.65 17.20 14.70
N LYS A 484 8.58 16.33 15.13
CA LYS A 484 9.32 15.39 14.26
C LYS A 484 8.35 14.35 13.66
N GLY A 485 7.27 14.81 13.04
CA GLY A 485 6.11 14.02 12.62
C GLY A 485 5.91 13.93 11.11
N ALA A 486 6.72 14.62 10.30
CA ALA A 486 6.65 14.49 8.86
C ALA A 486 7.86 13.68 8.37
N GLN A 487 7.57 12.42 8.03
CA GLN A 487 8.53 11.34 7.73
C GLN A 487 9.56 11.10 8.84
N ARG A 488 9.29 10.12 9.72
CA ARG A 488 10.44 9.32 10.19
C ARG A 488 11.01 8.67 8.94
N ASN A 489 12.23 9.04 8.56
CA ASN A 489 13.05 8.23 7.68
C ASN A 489 13.18 6.88 8.38
N ILE A 490 12.31 5.94 8.01
CA ILE A 490 12.24 4.62 8.63
C ILE A 490 13.66 4.05 8.55
N PRO A 491 14.29 3.73 9.69
CA PRO A 491 15.61 3.13 9.69
C PRO A 491 15.51 1.77 9.02
N ILE A 492 16.23 1.55 7.93
CA ILE A 492 16.19 0.29 7.19
C ILE A 492 17.56 -0.36 7.14
N ALA A 493 17.57 -1.69 7.00
CA ALA A 493 18.73 -2.42 6.53
C ALA A 493 18.61 -2.70 5.03
N ALA A 494 19.74 -2.85 4.33
CA ALA A 494 19.76 -3.34 2.96
C ALA A 494 20.45 -4.70 2.87
N LEU A 495 19.84 -5.66 2.18
CA LEU A 495 20.45 -6.95 1.86
C LEU A 495 21.49 -6.77 0.75
N LEU A 496 22.72 -7.23 0.98
CA LEU A 496 23.87 -7.01 0.11
C LEU A 496 24.40 -8.33 -0.49
N SER A 497 24.47 -8.38 -1.84
CA SER A 497 25.03 -9.48 -2.63
C SER A 497 26.26 -9.10 -3.47
N THR A 498 26.76 -7.87 -3.31
CA THR A 498 27.86 -7.22 -4.08
C THR A 498 27.60 -6.93 -5.56
N GLY A 499 26.56 -7.52 -6.13
CA GLY A 499 26.10 -7.27 -7.48
C GLY A 499 25.25 -6.01 -7.64
N LYS A 500 24.90 -5.74 -8.89
CA LYS A 500 24.17 -4.54 -9.31
C LYS A 500 22.82 -4.37 -8.62
N ASP A 501 22.05 -5.45 -8.44
CA ASP A 501 20.65 -5.35 -8.01
C ASP A 501 20.52 -4.94 -6.55
N SER A 502 21.32 -5.53 -5.65
CA SER A 502 21.31 -5.14 -4.23
C SER A 502 21.80 -3.71 -4.00
N LEU A 503 22.85 -3.29 -4.72
CA LEU A 503 23.41 -1.95 -4.59
C LEU A 503 22.56 -0.87 -5.27
N TYR A 504 21.86 -1.20 -6.36
CA TYR A 504 20.93 -0.28 -7.00
C TYR A 504 19.64 -0.13 -6.20
N ALA A 505 19.12 -1.21 -5.60
CA ALA A 505 18.00 -1.14 -4.67
C ALA A 505 18.33 -0.24 -3.47
N LEU A 506 19.52 -0.40 -2.89
CA LEU A 506 20.05 0.50 -1.85
C LEU A 506 20.10 1.95 -2.34
N TYR A 507 20.65 2.19 -3.54
CA TYR A 507 20.76 3.52 -4.13
C TYR A 507 19.39 4.20 -4.29
N LEU A 508 18.38 3.50 -4.78
CA LEU A 508 17.03 4.03 -4.92
C LEU A 508 16.41 4.37 -3.56
N MET A 509 16.54 3.49 -2.57
CA MET A 509 16.02 3.75 -1.22
C MET A 509 16.70 4.97 -0.58
N GLN A 510 18.03 5.09 -0.73
CA GLN A 510 18.76 6.27 -0.24
C GLN A 510 18.31 7.55 -0.94
N LYS A 511 18.07 7.49 -2.27
CA LYS A 511 17.57 8.63 -3.07
C LYS A 511 16.14 9.02 -2.70
N GLN A 512 15.32 8.06 -2.26
CA GLN A 512 13.97 8.29 -1.73
C GLN A 512 13.97 8.82 -0.28
N GLY A 513 15.15 9.02 0.32
CA GLY A 513 15.30 9.63 1.64
C GLY A 513 15.35 8.63 2.81
N TYR A 514 15.29 7.32 2.56
CA TYR A 514 15.33 6.32 3.64
C TYR A 514 16.68 6.29 4.36
N ASP A 515 16.65 6.06 5.68
CA ASP A 515 17.83 5.97 6.53
C ASP A 515 18.39 4.55 6.56
N ILE A 516 19.33 4.24 5.65
CA ILE A 516 19.98 2.94 5.61
C ILE A 516 21.00 2.85 6.75
N ARG A 517 20.64 2.19 7.85
CA ARG A 517 21.45 2.09 9.08
C ARG A 517 22.56 1.07 8.99
N CYS A 518 22.29 -0.07 8.36
CA CYS A 518 23.24 -1.15 8.20
C CYS A 518 22.98 -1.96 6.92
N LEU A 519 23.97 -2.77 6.57
CA LEU A 519 23.92 -3.74 5.51
C LEU A 519 23.85 -5.13 6.13
N ILE A 520 23.15 -6.05 5.49
CA ILE A 520 23.09 -7.46 5.91
C ILE A 520 23.56 -8.30 4.73
N THR A 521 24.51 -9.20 4.94
CA THR A 521 24.96 -10.16 3.93
C THR A 521 25.00 -11.56 4.51
N ILE A 522 24.83 -12.58 3.66
CA ILE A 522 24.83 -13.98 4.06
C ILE A 522 26.05 -14.69 3.46
N GLU A 523 26.81 -15.35 4.33
CA GLU A 523 27.98 -16.17 4.02
C GLU A 523 27.59 -17.65 4.03
N SER A 524 27.43 -18.26 2.85
CA SER A 524 27.13 -19.69 2.72
C SER A 524 28.38 -20.56 2.59
N LYS A 525 28.48 -21.63 3.39
CA LYS A 525 29.51 -22.67 3.24
C LYS A 525 29.31 -23.55 1.99
N ASN A 526 28.12 -23.56 1.40
CA ASN A 526 27.84 -24.21 0.12
C ASN A 526 28.13 -23.24 -1.04
N LYS A 527 29.00 -23.63 -1.98
CA LYS A 527 29.37 -22.83 -3.17
C LYS A 527 28.23 -22.69 -4.19
N ASP A 528 27.29 -23.64 -4.17
CA ASP A 528 26.09 -23.66 -5.01
C ASP A 528 24.83 -23.38 -4.16
N SER A 529 24.90 -22.50 -3.15
CA SER A 529 23.70 -22.13 -2.40
C SER A 529 22.64 -21.61 -3.37
N PHE A 530 21.41 -22.11 -3.19
CA PHE A 530 20.27 -21.75 -4.02
C PHE A 530 19.84 -20.29 -3.86
N MET A 531 20.44 -19.53 -2.92
CA MET A 531 20.05 -18.16 -2.58
C MET A 531 21.21 -17.15 -2.47
N PHE A 532 22.45 -17.56 -2.17
CA PHE A 532 23.59 -16.64 -1.95
C PHE A 532 24.93 -17.17 -2.49
N HIS A 533 25.81 -16.30 -2.98
CA HIS A 533 27.07 -16.68 -3.64
C HIS A 533 28.32 -16.48 -2.74
N THR A 534 29.32 -17.37 -2.82
CA THR A 534 30.57 -17.32 -2.00
C THR A 534 31.85 -17.43 -2.83
N PRO A 535 32.47 -16.29 -3.18
CA PRO A 535 33.74 -15.82 -2.56
C PRO A 535 33.65 -14.41 -1.93
N THR A 536 32.43 -14.00 -1.55
CA THR A 536 31.97 -12.61 -1.68
C THR A 536 32.08 -11.74 -0.44
N VAL A 537 32.31 -12.31 0.75
CA VAL A 537 32.19 -11.58 2.03
C VAL A 537 33.28 -10.52 2.20
N GLU A 538 34.53 -10.79 1.78
CA GLU A 538 35.60 -9.79 1.83
C GLU A 538 35.31 -8.61 0.87
N LEU A 539 34.75 -8.88 -0.31
CA LEU A 539 34.30 -7.84 -1.23
C LEU A 539 33.11 -7.05 -0.67
N ALA A 540 32.15 -7.74 -0.04
CA ALA A 540 31.01 -7.11 0.63
C ALA A 540 31.47 -6.21 1.78
N LYS A 541 32.49 -6.62 2.57
CA LYS A 541 33.11 -5.79 3.60
C LYS A 541 33.76 -4.54 3.00
N LEU A 542 34.50 -4.68 1.89
CA LEU A 542 35.11 -3.53 1.21
C LEU A 542 34.05 -2.57 0.64
N GLN A 543 32.98 -3.08 0.02
CA GLN A 543 31.86 -2.26 -0.46
C GLN A 543 31.10 -1.58 0.69
N ALA A 544 30.90 -2.28 1.81
CA ALA A 544 30.32 -1.69 3.02
C ALA A 544 31.18 -0.55 3.57
N LYS A 545 32.51 -0.73 3.58
CA LYS A 545 33.48 0.32 3.94
C LYS A 545 33.46 1.48 2.95
N ALA A 546 33.37 1.22 1.64
CA ALA A 546 33.21 2.25 0.62
C ALA A 546 31.92 3.05 0.79
N LEU A 547 30.83 2.39 1.22
CA LEU A 547 29.56 3.02 1.57
C LEU A 547 29.59 3.79 2.91
N GLY A 548 30.58 3.52 3.76
CA GLY A 548 30.61 4.02 5.14
C GLY A 548 29.48 3.46 6.01
N LYS A 549 29.06 2.21 5.77
CA LYS A 549 27.97 1.55 6.49
C LYS A 549 28.47 0.30 7.23
N ARG A 550 27.84 -0.03 8.36
CA ARG A 550 28.18 -1.26 9.10
C ARG A 550 27.56 -2.47 8.39
N LEU A 551 28.30 -3.59 8.38
CA LEU A 551 27.88 -4.85 7.75
C LEU A 551 27.61 -5.90 8.82
N VAL A 552 26.40 -6.44 8.83
CA VAL A 552 26.02 -7.62 9.60
C VAL A 552 26.25 -8.83 8.70
N VAL A 553 27.15 -9.73 9.11
CA VAL A 553 27.46 -10.97 8.38
C VAL A 553 26.75 -12.12 9.08
N VAL A 554 25.89 -12.82 8.34
CA VAL A 554 25.20 -14.02 8.81
C VAL A 554 25.86 -15.24 8.18
N ARG A 555 26.24 -16.25 8.96
CA ARG A 555 26.86 -17.48 8.43
C ARG A 555 25.81 -18.59 8.30
N THR A 556 25.79 -19.28 7.16
CA THR A 556 24.90 -20.41 6.86
C THR A 556 25.66 -21.64 6.35
N LYS A 557 25.11 -22.83 6.59
CA LYS A 557 25.56 -24.08 5.95
C LYS A 557 25.07 -24.23 4.50
N GLY A 558 24.13 -23.39 4.05
CA GLY A 558 23.59 -23.43 2.69
C GLY A 558 22.52 -24.50 2.48
N GLU A 559 21.80 -24.86 3.54
CA GLU A 559 20.71 -25.85 3.51
C GLU A 559 19.35 -25.15 3.28
N LYS A 560 18.57 -25.65 2.32
CA LYS A 560 17.23 -25.14 1.98
C LYS A 560 16.35 -25.05 3.24
N GLU A 561 15.64 -23.93 3.41
CA GLU A 561 14.82 -23.58 4.60
C GLU A 561 15.58 -23.21 5.89
N LYS A 562 16.84 -23.63 6.09
CA LYS A 562 17.65 -23.14 7.22
C LYS A 562 18.25 -21.76 6.97
N GLU A 563 18.55 -21.43 5.72
CA GLU A 563 19.01 -20.10 5.29
C GLU A 563 18.02 -18.98 5.67
N LEU A 564 16.71 -19.27 5.64
CA LEU A 564 15.67 -18.31 6.01
C LEU A 564 15.67 -18.00 7.51
N LYS A 565 15.82 -19.02 8.35
CA LYS A 565 15.97 -18.85 9.81
C LYS A 565 17.24 -18.10 10.18
N GLU A 566 18.28 -18.19 9.36
CA GLU A 566 19.54 -17.48 9.58
C GLU A 566 19.45 -16.03 9.10
N LEU A 567 18.81 -15.77 7.96
CA LEU A 567 18.46 -14.42 7.53
C LEU A 567 17.60 -13.71 8.59
N GLU A 568 16.61 -14.41 9.14
CA GLU A 568 15.77 -13.94 10.25
C GLU A 568 16.61 -13.51 11.45
N LYS A 569 17.61 -14.31 11.86
CA LYS A 569 18.57 -13.92 12.91
C LYS A 569 19.35 -12.66 12.54
N GLY A 570 19.79 -12.53 11.29
CA GLY A 570 20.49 -11.35 10.80
C GLY A 570 19.65 -10.08 10.88
N ILE A 571 18.39 -10.17 10.45
CA ILE A 571 17.42 -9.07 10.53
C ILE A 571 17.09 -8.75 11.99
N MET A 572 16.95 -9.75 12.85
CA MET A 572 16.72 -9.56 14.29
C MET A 572 17.91 -8.86 14.97
N VAL A 573 19.16 -9.25 14.64
CA VAL A 573 20.37 -8.55 15.12
C VAL A 573 20.39 -7.11 14.62
N ALA A 574 20.06 -6.90 13.34
CA ALA A 574 19.98 -5.56 12.79
C ALA A 574 18.91 -4.72 13.50
N LYS A 575 17.74 -5.30 13.78
CA LYS A 575 16.64 -4.66 14.52
C LYS A 575 17.09 -4.25 15.93
N LYS A 576 17.76 -5.16 16.64
CA LYS A 576 18.21 -4.93 18.03
C LYS A 576 19.35 -3.90 18.14
N ILE A 577 20.34 -3.96 17.24
CA ILE A 577 21.56 -3.13 17.34
C ILE A 577 21.37 -1.78 16.64
N PHE A 578 20.68 -1.76 15.52
CA PHE A 578 20.57 -0.58 14.65
C PHE A 578 19.17 0.05 14.65
N GLY A 579 18.21 -0.55 15.37
CA GLY A 579 16.85 -0.03 15.48
C GLY A 579 16.10 -0.01 14.17
N ILE A 580 16.37 -0.97 13.27
CA ILE A 580 15.70 -0.99 11.95
C ILE A 580 14.20 -1.33 12.07
N GLU A 581 13.40 -0.66 11.27
CA GLU A 581 11.96 -0.83 11.11
C GLU A 581 11.62 -1.43 9.71
N GLY A 582 12.63 -1.63 8.86
CA GLY A 582 12.45 -2.32 7.57
C GLY A 582 13.72 -2.84 6.92
N VAL A 583 13.55 -3.61 5.85
CA VAL A 583 14.60 -4.29 5.09
C VAL A 583 14.37 -4.09 3.60
N CYS A 584 15.40 -3.61 2.89
CA CYS A 584 15.41 -3.49 1.44
C CYS A 584 16.11 -4.70 0.79
N SER A 585 15.52 -5.26 -0.25
CA SER A 585 16.13 -6.30 -1.09
C SER A 585 16.25 -5.90 -2.55
N GLY A 586 17.28 -6.43 -3.22
CA GLY A 586 17.50 -6.29 -4.67
C GLY A 586 16.66 -7.24 -5.52
N ALA A 587 15.51 -7.72 -5.03
CA ALA A 587 14.67 -8.62 -5.81
C ALA A 587 14.04 -7.86 -7.00
N LEU A 588 14.49 -8.17 -8.22
CA LEU A 588 14.05 -7.53 -9.45
C LEU A 588 12.85 -8.27 -10.07
N PHE A 589 12.91 -9.59 -10.25
CA PHE A 589 11.80 -10.34 -10.88
C PHE A 589 11.46 -11.71 -10.25
N SER A 590 12.28 -12.25 -9.34
CA SER A 590 12.00 -13.52 -8.65
C SER A 590 10.95 -13.42 -7.52
N ASN A 591 9.74 -13.92 -7.78
CA ASN A 591 8.62 -13.93 -6.82
C ASN A 591 8.97 -14.80 -5.59
N TYR A 592 9.72 -15.86 -5.84
CA TYR A 592 10.22 -16.78 -4.85
C TYR A 592 11.15 -16.11 -3.82
N GLN A 593 12.10 -15.30 -4.28
CA GLN A 593 13.02 -14.57 -3.38
C GLN A 593 12.28 -13.48 -2.59
N ARG A 594 11.40 -12.72 -3.26
CA ARG A 594 10.62 -11.65 -2.64
C ARG A 594 9.72 -12.19 -1.52
N GLN A 595 8.84 -13.15 -1.83
CA GLN A 595 7.85 -13.67 -0.87
C GLN A 595 8.51 -14.27 0.38
N ARG A 596 9.68 -14.89 0.23
CA ARG A 596 10.42 -15.49 1.36
C ARG A 596 10.99 -14.44 2.30
N ILE A 597 11.63 -13.40 1.77
CA ILE A 597 12.14 -12.29 2.57
C ILE A 597 10.97 -11.55 3.23
N GLU A 598 9.87 -11.38 2.50
CA GLU A 598 8.65 -10.74 2.98
C GLU A 598 8.06 -11.49 4.18
N ARG A 599 7.93 -12.82 4.13
CA ARG A 599 7.46 -13.63 5.28
C ARG A 599 8.35 -13.48 6.51
N VAL A 600 9.67 -13.45 6.33
CA VAL A 600 10.61 -13.23 7.44
C VAL A 600 10.42 -11.84 8.05
N CYS A 601 10.23 -10.83 7.21
CA CYS A 601 9.98 -9.45 7.65
C CYS A 601 8.65 -9.34 8.40
N GLU A 602 7.58 -9.96 7.89
CA GLU A 602 6.25 -10.02 8.52
C GLU A 602 6.32 -10.68 9.90
N HIS A 603 7.02 -11.80 10.03
CA HIS A 603 7.22 -12.49 11.31
C HIS A 603 7.92 -11.58 12.33
N LEU A 604 8.95 -10.84 11.89
CA LEU A 604 9.74 -9.97 12.75
C LEU A 604 9.10 -8.58 12.98
N GLY A 605 7.93 -8.31 12.41
CA GLY A 605 7.27 -7.00 12.49
C GLY A 605 8.12 -5.87 11.91
N VAL A 606 8.86 -6.13 10.82
CA VAL A 606 9.62 -5.12 10.06
C VAL A 606 9.09 -5.07 8.62
N ARG A 607 9.17 -3.91 7.96
CA ARG A 607 8.65 -3.74 6.59
C ARG A 607 9.63 -4.28 5.55
N HIS A 608 9.12 -4.93 4.50
CA HIS A 608 9.94 -5.32 3.35
C HIS A 608 9.82 -4.31 2.20
N PHE A 609 10.95 -3.88 1.65
CA PHE A 609 11.04 -2.99 0.49
C PHE A 609 11.75 -3.71 -0.66
N ALA A 610 11.12 -3.78 -1.83
CA ALA A 610 11.70 -4.34 -3.05
C ALA A 610 11.55 -3.31 -4.19
N PRO A 611 12.39 -2.26 -4.24
CA PRO A 611 12.20 -1.13 -5.15
C PRO A 611 12.43 -1.47 -6.62
N LEU A 612 13.12 -2.57 -6.91
CA LEU A 612 13.39 -3.04 -8.28
C LEU A 612 12.29 -3.96 -8.82
N TRP A 613 11.36 -4.36 -7.95
CA TRP A 613 10.39 -5.38 -8.26
C TRP A 613 9.54 -5.04 -9.50
N HIS A 614 9.56 -5.92 -10.50
CA HIS A 614 8.92 -5.77 -11.82
C HIS A 614 9.43 -4.61 -12.70
N MET A 615 10.62 -4.07 -12.46
CA MET A 615 11.24 -3.19 -13.43
C MET A 615 11.52 -3.95 -14.73
N ASN A 616 11.32 -3.28 -15.88
CA ASN A 616 11.74 -3.82 -17.17
C ASN A 616 13.26 -4.00 -17.15
N GLN A 617 13.74 -5.20 -17.47
CA GLN A 617 15.13 -5.61 -17.26
C GLN A 617 16.11 -4.86 -18.17
N GLU A 618 15.74 -4.61 -19.43
CA GLU A 618 16.55 -3.81 -20.34
C GLU A 618 16.60 -2.34 -19.88
N GLN A 619 15.44 -1.75 -19.59
CA GLN A 619 15.37 -0.37 -19.11
C GLN A 619 16.14 -0.19 -17.80
N TYR A 620 16.07 -1.17 -16.90
CA TYR A 620 16.84 -1.21 -15.66
C TYR A 620 18.34 -1.20 -15.94
N MET A 621 18.83 -2.08 -16.82
CA MET A 621 20.25 -2.12 -17.18
C MET A 621 20.72 -0.79 -17.79
N ARG A 622 19.93 -0.19 -18.67
CA ARG A 622 20.20 1.14 -19.27
C ARG A 622 20.08 2.29 -18.27
N GLN A 623 19.42 2.12 -17.13
CA GLN A 623 19.36 3.13 -16.07
C GLN A 623 20.60 3.11 -15.17
N LEU A 624 21.29 1.98 -15.04
CA LEU A 624 22.48 1.86 -14.20
C LEU A 624 23.64 2.73 -14.70
N ILE A 625 23.86 2.76 -16.01
CA ILE A 625 24.97 3.49 -16.65
C ILE A 625 24.90 5.00 -16.41
N PRO A 626 23.80 5.72 -16.78
CA PRO A 626 23.66 7.14 -16.49
C PRO A 626 23.51 7.43 -14.99
N ALA A 627 23.09 6.45 -14.18
CA ALA A 627 23.13 6.55 -12.72
C ALA A 627 24.56 6.46 -12.15
N GLY A 628 25.60 6.26 -12.98
CA GLY A 628 27.00 6.27 -12.58
C GLY A 628 27.49 4.95 -11.97
N PHE A 629 26.81 3.84 -12.22
CA PHE A 629 27.25 2.52 -11.78
C PHE A 629 28.33 1.98 -12.72
N LYS A 630 29.43 1.50 -12.14
CA LYS A 630 30.47 0.75 -12.85
C LYS A 630 30.53 -0.64 -12.25
N PHE A 631 30.32 -1.64 -13.08
CA PHE A 631 30.27 -3.03 -12.67
C PHE A 631 30.77 -3.93 -13.80
N LEU A 632 31.20 -5.12 -13.42
CA LEU A 632 31.72 -6.13 -14.33
C LEU A 632 30.99 -7.45 -14.13
N ILE A 633 31.07 -8.34 -15.11
CA ILE A 633 30.56 -9.70 -14.99
C ILE A 633 31.55 -10.54 -14.18
N SER A 634 31.08 -11.10 -13.06
CA SER A 634 31.90 -11.93 -12.17
C SER A 634 31.76 -13.42 -12.43
N LYS A 635 30.63 -13.87 -12.99
CA LYS A 635 30.37 -15.26 -13.34
C LYS A 635 29.43 -15.35 -14.52
N ILE A 636 29.57 -16.40 -15.31
CA ILE A 636 28.70 -16.76 -16.44
C ILE A 636 28.33 -18.24 -16.32
N ALA A 637 27.11 -18.58 -16.70
CA ALA A 637 26.57 -19.94 -16.67
C ALA A 637 25.51 -20.17 -17.76
N CYS A 638 25.63 -19.50 -18.91
CA CYS A 638 24.64 -19.61 -19.99
C CYS A 638 25.27 -19.67 -21.38
N TYR A 639 24.57 -20.36 -22.28
CA TYR A 639 24.99 -20.53 -23.66
C TYR A 639 25.07 -19.19 -24.40
N GLY A 640 26.16 -18.96 -25.12
CA GLY A 640 26.43 -17.70 -25.84
C GLY A 640 27.23 -16.66 -25.06
N MET A 641 27.57 -16.93 -23.78
CA MET A 641 28.54 -16.15 -23.03
C MET A 641 29.83 -16.95 -22.85
N ASP A 642 30.90 -16.53 -23.51
CA ASP A 642 32.22 -17.14 -23.46
C ASP A 642 33.15 -16.47 -22.42
N ARG A 643 34.41 -16.91 -22.40
CA ARG A 643 35.46 -16.38 -21.50
C ARG A 643 35.69 -14.87 -21.62
N GLU A 644 35.35 -14.24 -22.75
CA GLU A 644 35.55 -12.80 -22.94
C GLU A 644 34.62 -11.99 -22.05
N TRP A 645 33.42 -12.50 -21.78
CA TRP A 645 32.44 -11.85 -20.90
C TRP A 645 32.91 -11.74 -19.45
N LEU A 646 33.70 -12.69 -18.94
CA LEU A 646 34.23 -12.61 -17.57
C LEU A 646 35.12 -11.39 -17.38
N GLY A 647 34.84 -10.58 -16.36
CA GLY A 647 35.56 -9.33 -16.10
C GLY A 647 35.24 -8.19 -17.05
N LYS A 648 34.39 -8.41 -18.07
CA LYS A 648 33.95 -7.37 -18.99
C LYS A 648 33.12 -6.34 -18.21
N ARG A 649 33.45 -5.06 -18.41
CA ARG A 649 32.64 -3.96 -17.88
C ARG A 649 31.36 -3.84 -18.69
N ILE A 650 30.25 -3.55 -18.02
CA ILE A 650 28.98 -3.32 -18.68
C ILE A 650 28.84 -1.83 -18.98
N ASP A 651 28.83 -1.51 -20.27
CA ASP A 651 28.47 -0.22 -20.87
C ASP A 651 27.28 -0.40 -21.83
N GLU A 652 26.86 0.65 -22.53
CA GLU A 652 25.72 0.58 -23.47
C GLU A 652 25.93 -0.46 -24.57
N GLU A 653 27.15 -0.59 -25.10
CA GLU A 653 27.47 -1.60 -26.13
C GLU A 653 27.37 -3.02 -25.58
N ALA A 654 27.84 -3.25 -24.36
CA ALA A 654 27.68 -4.54 -23.68
C ALA A 654 26.20 -4.86 -23.42
N ILE A 655 25.37 -3.86 -23.09
CA ILE A 655 23.92 -4.04 -22.92
C ILE A 655 23.27 -4.42 -24.26
N ASP A 656 23.62 -3.76 -25.36
CA ASP A 656 23.11 -4.10 -26.68
C ASP A 656 23.48 -5.53 -27.08
N ALA A 657 24.71 -5.97 -26.76
CA ALA A 657 25.13 -7.35 -26.95
C ALA A 657 24.34 -8.35 -26.08
N LEU A 658 24.03 -8.01 -24.82
CA LEU A 658 23.16 -8.83 -23.95
C LEU A 658 21.72 -8.90 -24.48
N VAL A 659 21.19 -7.81 -25.03
CA VAL A 659 19.87 -7.79 -25.68
C VAL A 659 19.85 -8.69 -26.92
N ALA A 660 20.92 -8.65 -27.73
CA ALA A 660 21.06 -9.53 -28.89
C ALA A 660 21.14 -11.01 -28.48
N LEU A 661 21.92 -11.33 -27.44
CA LEU A 661 21.98 -12.67 -26.87
C LEU A 661 20.63 -13.10 -26.30
N GLY A 662 19.90 -12.21 -25.63
CA GLY A 662 18.56 -12.47 -25.12
C GLY A 662 17.56 -12.83 -26.23
N LYS A 663 17.63 -12.13 -27.38
CA LYS A 663 16.81 -12.46 -28.56
C LYS A 663 17.18 -13.81 -29.19
N LYS A 664 18.46 -14.19 -29.15
CA LYS A 664 18.97 -15.40 -29.82
C LYS A 664 18.84 -16.66 -28.98
N TYR A 665 19.13 -16.57 -27.67
CA TYR A 665 19.25 -17.71 -26.76
C TYR A 665 18.28 -17.67 -25.59
N GLY A 666 17.43 -16.64 -25.48
CA GLY A 666 16.44 -16.52 -24.42
C GLY A 666 17.00 -16.15 -23.04
N ILE A 667 18.23 -15.64 -22.98
CA ILE A 667 18.83 -15.21 -21.71
C ILE A 667 18.17 -13.93 -21.17
N ASN A 668 18.09 -13.81 -19.84
CA ASN A 668 17.64 -12.56 -19.22
C ASN A 668 18.72 -11.48 -19.33
N VAL A 669 18.38 -10.31 -19.91
CA VAL A 669 19.29 -9.17 -20.11
C VAL A 669 19.86 -8.62 -18.79
N ALA A 670 19.19 -8.86 -17.65
CA ALA A 670 19.68 -8.49 -16.32
C ALA A 670 20.28 -9.68 -15.54
N GLY A 671 20.35 -10.89 -16.11
CA GLY A 671 20.95 -12.07 -15.46
C GLY A 671 20.13 -12.66 -14.30
N GLU A 672 18.81 -12.40 -14.25
CA GLU A 672 17.93 -12.88 -13.17
C GLU A 672 17.79 -14.40 -13.07
N GLY A 673 17.97 -15.12 -14.18
CA GLY A 673 17.89 -16.58 -14.23
C GLY A 673 19.17 -17.27 -13.77
N GLY A 674 20.16 -16.51 -13.28
CA GLY A 674 21.49 -17.02 -12.94
C GLY A 674 22.41 -17.17 -14.14
N GLU A 675 22.06 -16.58 -15.28
CA GLU A 675 22.84 -16.64 -16.53
C GLU A 675 24.22 -16.02 -16.37
N TYR A 676 24.30 -14.95 -15.59
CA TYR A 676 25.55 -14.32 -15.19
C TYR A 676 25.37 -13.53 -13.89
N GLU A 677 26.50 -13.27 -13.23
CA GLU A 677 26.56 -12.48 -12.01
C GLU A 677 27.40 -11.23 -12.22
N THR A 678 27.23 -10.25 -11.34
CA THR A 678 27.97 -8.99 -11.44
C THR A 678 28.66 -8.62 -10.14
N LEU A 679 29.74 -7.85 -10.27
CA LEU A 679 30.44 -7.20 -9.18
C LEU A 679 30.49 -5.69 -9.44
N VAL A 680 29.92 -4.90 -8.52
CA VAL A 680 29.99 -3.44 -8.60
C VAL A 680 31.33 -2.94 -8.08
N THR A 681 32.05 -2.23 -8.94
CA THR A 681 33.36 -1.64 -8.62
C THR A 681 33.26 -0.17 -8.25
N ASP A 682 32.26 0.56 -8.75
CA ASP A 682 32.02 1.95 -8.38
C ASP A 682 30.54 2.32 -8.54
N MET A 683 30.04 3.22 -7.70
CA MET A 683 28.70 3.81 -7.84
C MET A 683 28.63 5.14 -7.06
N PRO A 684 27.63 6.02 -7.29
CA PRO A 684 27.62 7.36 -6.69
C PRO A 684 27.78 7.40 -5.17
N LEU A 685 27.20 6.45 -4.44
CA LEU A 685 27.25 6.43 -2.97
C LEU A 685 28.57 5.91 -2.40
N PHE A 686 29.47 5.35 -3.23
CA PHE A 686 30.79 4.93 -2.76
C PHE A 686 31.68 6.14 -2.50
N ARG A 687 32.34 6.18 -1.34
CA ARG A 687 33.39 7.16 -0.99
C ARG A 687 34.73 6.82 -1.62
N GLN A 688 34.94 5.55 -1.95
CA GLN A 688 36.16 5.00 -2.53
C GLN A 688 35.76 3.95 -3.58
N LYS A 689 36.49 3.88 -4.69
CA LYS A 689 36.24 2.89 -5.74
C LYS A 689 36.91 1.56 -5.38
N LEU A 690 36.27 0.46 -5.72
CA LEU A 690 36.79 -0.89 -5.51
C LEU A 690 37.64 -1.30 -6.71
N ARG A 691 38.95 -1.45 -6.49
CA ARG A 691 39.89 -1.99 -7.46
C ARG A 691 40.03 -3.49 -7.22
N VAL A 692 39.83 -4.29 -8.27
CA VAL A 692 39.97 -5.74 -8.23
C VAL A 692 40.96 -6.22 -9.28
N SER A 693 41.82 -7.15 -8.89
CA SER A 693 42.64 -7.97 -9.78
C SER A 693 42.18 -9.42 -9.67
N PHE A 694 41.97 -10.07 -10.80
CA PHE A 694 41.38 -11.40 -10.87
C PHE A 694 41.96 -12.23 -12.01
N SER A 695 41.90 -13.55 -11.88
CA SER A 695 42.11 -14.51 -12.97
C SER A 695 40.77 -15.07 -13.45
N LYS A 696 40.63 -15.36 -14.73
CA LYS A 696 39.42 -15.99 -15.29
C LYS A 696 39.54 -17.51 -15.20
N LYS A 697 38.60 -18.17 -14.51
CA LYS A 697 38.53 -19.63 -14.40
C LYS A 697 37.29 -20.14 -15.14
N MET A 698 37.51 -20.98 -16.14
CA MET A 698 36.41 -21.62 -16.90
C MET A 698 36.23 -23.05 -16.41
N SER A 699 34.98 -23.45 -16.18
CA SER A 699 34.59 -24.83 -15.90
C SER A 699 34.20 -25.57 -17.19
N ASN A 700 33.65 -24.84 -18.17
CA ASN A 700 33.44 -25.27 -19.55
C ASN A 700 33.40 -24.03 -20.46
N GLU A 701 33.06 -24.18 -21.74
CA GLU A 701 33.02 -23.08 -22.72
C GLU A 701 32.09 -21.92 -22.31
N PHE A 702 30.99 -22.20 -21.62
CA PHE A 702 29.91 -21.26 -21.29
C PHE A 702 29.68 -21.06 -19.80
N THR A 703 30.54 -21.64 -18.96
CA THR A 703 30.46 -21.56 -17.50
C THR A 703 31.83 -21.22 -16.95
N GLY A 704 31.91 -20.11 -16.22
CA GLY A 704 33.15 -19.67 -15.60
C GLY A 704 32.94 -18.53 -14.64
N GLU A 705 33.96 -18.23 -13.84
CA GLU A 705 33.94 -17.19 -12.83
C GLU A 705 35.29 -16.47 -12.73
N ILE A 706 35.29 -15.26 -12.20
CA ILE A 706 36.51 -14.57 -11.84
C ILE A 706 36.96 -15.03 -10.45
N ASP A 707 38.24 -15.35 -10.34
CA ASP A 707 38.89 -15.65 -9.07
C ASP A 707 39.69 -14.41 -8.64
N VAL A 708 39.15 -13.66 -7.66
CA VAL A 708 39.71 -12.39 -7.22
C VAL A 708 40.96 -12.64 -6.38
N LYS A 709 42.11 -12.18 -6.89
CA LYS A 709 43.42 -12.32 -6.24
C LYS A 709 43.73 -11.18 -5.28
N VAL A 710 43.34 -9.95 -5.65
CA VAL A 710 43.56 -8.74 -4.85
C VAL A 710 42.36 -7.83 -4.98
N ALA A 711 41.86 -7.31 -3.86
CA ALA A 711 40.82 -6.29 -3.82
C ALA A 711 41.21 -5.18 -2.84
N ALA A 712 41.11 -3.92 -3.29
CA ALA A 712 41.48 -2.76 -2.48
C ALA A 712 40.53 -1.57 -2.76
N LEU A 713 40.48 -0.64 -1.82
CA LEU A 713 39.75 0.62 -1.98
C LEU A 713 40.70 1.74 -2.39
N ASP A 714 40.48 2.29 -3.58
CA ASP A 714 41.20 3.45 -4.09
C ASP A 714 40.40 4.74 -3.83
N ARG A 715 41.11 5.86 -3.63
CA ARG A 715 40.47 7.18 -3.60
C ARG A 715 39.78 7.43 -4.95
N LYS A 716 38.58 7.98 -4.88
CA LYS A 716 37.70 8.15 -6.04
C LYS A 716 38.34 9.06 -7.08
#